data_AF-A0A4Z1JK26-F1
#
_entry.id   AF-A0A4Z1JK26-F1
#
_cell.length_a   1.000
_cell.length_b   1.000
_cell.length_c   1.000
_cell.angle_alpha   90.00
_cell.angle_beta   90.00
_cell.angle_gamma   90.00
#
_symmetry.space_group_name_H-M   'P 1'
#
loop_
_entity.id
_entity.type
_entity.pdbx_description
1 polymer ?
#
loop_
_entity_poly.entity_id
_entity_poly.type
_entity_poly.pdbx_seq_one_letter_code
_entity_poly.pdbx_strand_id
1 'polypeptide(L)'
;MGFTAIIATILEENKVIVAFLALPAYPISCAIYNIYFHPLAKFPGPKLWTASRLPFIYYLLTGQLVKKVKEFHEIYGEFYRLAPDEVSFASEQAWNNIYTFRRGHKRALRDKIREAAERPENSIRGARINITDWLNFFTMEIIGDLAFGAPFGCLEKGEYHHWVRTLFSYLKGMSIAAAPRFYSTAYAEKMINRRLDTKSDRPDFMTPFMRNNINLENMSREEIVSSFNFIIVGGSETSATVMTGIFNHLTKKKNKRILDRLCNDIRTKFIEEKDITLDAIQNTPVPYLEAVINEGLRICNPIPSGLPRVVPEGGDEYCGIFLPGGTRLAVRTYATNRSKNIFADPDEFVPERWLPKDQQPKRYANDQLSASKPFSVGFHSCLGKPLAWAEIRLAVTRLLWTFEFSVDAEDEVDFDKQELVVGLAASKTARINIRVLRPRTPIVETEQEYRYFCFFTENTTRRLCGFFESKLWSHLMLQAGEQERPIRHAMSAIGALDLILHTKEQKPHSLVTRSTIEDHHIFAIKQYDKAVKLMKTDIAERGHSLRTALLFCLLIVCFENLYGTQQSATVHIIAGIRLIEAYHHDHTSRSDKSPLQKAEESNASTDSVTFGIASPVPSDVEDEIYQAFGLLEIASLSFNVEGRGMAYHMLAKDSGSSCAKNMPSRFVSLLEAKAYWDLIMRRLLHLLPTLNTAQATMRGYEDDNETAVIMKPSSAVVEEQERYLAELISWHEAFTPVLQKCRLFPSSRDFAGATILKLRWILCRIAINSALIPSQVALDQYLEDFREVLNSAKDLMSHPAWTGNFTFDSGIISQIYVVALKCRNFPIRSEAISLLLSKSWREGVWDSAVAGNIAKAIVSLEEEGRKAGFIPESKRVYQTSMRFDLQKRIGTVKCFRSISNPSERCYPITKSIKW
;
A
#
# COMPACT_ATOMS: atom_id res chain seq x y z
N MET A 1 -24.86 -17.57 -86.66
CA MET A 1 -24.43 -16.46 -85.79
C MET A 1 -25.15 -16.59 -84.47
N GLY A 2 -24.42 -16.83 -83.38
CA GLY A 2 -25.00 -17.17 -82.08
C GLY A 2 -25.58 -15.95 -81.36
N PHE A 3 -26.65 -16.17 -80.60
CA PHE A 3 -27.34 -15.15 -79.79
C PHE A 3 -26.39 -14.34 -78.89
N THR A 4 -25.29 -14.95 -78.44
CA THR A 4 -24.22 -14.31 -77.66
C THR A 4 -23.39 -13.31 -78.45
N ALA A 5 -23.18 -13.54 -79.75
CA ALA A 5 -22.48 -12.59 -80.62
C ALA A 5 -23.32 -11.34 -80.86
N ILE A 6 -24.64 -11.50 -81.05
CA ILE A 6 -25.57 -10.37 -81.23
C ILE A 6 -25.65 -9.52 -79.95
N ILE A 7 -25.72 -10.13 -78.77
CA ILE A 7 -25.71 -9.42 -77.49
C ILE A 7 -24.37 -8.69 -77.27
N ALA A 8 -23.25 -9.30 -77.63
CA ALA A 8 -21.93 -8.65 -77.49
C ALA A 8 -21.80 -7.41 -78.39
N THR A 9 -22.29 -7.47 -79.64
CA THR A 9 -22.26 -6.31 -80.56
C THR A 9 -23.22 -5.20 -80.08
N ILE A 10 -24.42 -5.55 -79.60
CA ILE A 10 -25.38 -4.57 -79.05
C ILE A 10 -24.82 -3.90 -77.79
N LEU A 11 -24.14 -4.65 -76.91
CA LEU A 11 -23.50 -4.12 -75.70
C LEU A 11 -22.28 -3.25 -76.02
N GLU A 12 -21.55 -3.53 -77.11
CA GLU A 12 -20.41 -2.71 -77.53
C GLU A 12 -20.81 -1.38 -78.18
N GLU A 13 -21.84 -1.39 -79.03
CA GLU A 13 -22.33 -0.16 -79.69
C GLU A 13 -23.12 0.75 -78.73
N ASN A 14 -23.74 0.17 -77.69
CA ASN A 14 -24.60 0.88 -76.76
C ASN A 14 -24.06 0.97 -75.33
N LYS A 15 -22.72 0.94 -75.13
CA LYS A 15 -22.07 1.05 -73.80
C LYS A 15 -22.63 2.20 -72.95
N VAL A 16 -22.96 3.32 -73.60
CA VAL A 16 -23.56 4.49 -72.94
C VAL A 16 -24.98 4.20 -72.45
N ILE A 17 -25.82 3.54 -73.25
CA ILE A 17 -27.21 3.19 -72.88
C ILE A 17 -27.21 2.10 -71.81
N VAL A 18 -26.32 1.12 -71.90
CA VAL A 18 -26.15 0.07 -70.88
C VAL A 18 -25.66 0.68 -69.56
N ALA A 19 -24.71 1.62 -69.59
CA ALA A 19 -24.32 2.37 -68.40
C ALA A 19 -25.46 3.24 -67.85
N PHE A 20 -26.27 3.86 -68.73
CA PHE A 20 -27.42 4.67 -68.36
C PHE A 20 -28.57 3.86 -67.72
N LEU A 21 -28.77 2.61 -68.16
CA LEU A 21 -29.76 1.69 -67.62
C LEU A 21 -29.25 0.94 -66.38
N ALA A 22 -27.96 0.66 -66.28
CA ALA A 22 -27.32 0.06 -65.10
C ALA A 22 -27.23 1.03 -63.91
N LEU A 23 -27.06 2.33 -64.17
CA LEU A 23 -26.96 3.37 -63.14
C LEU A 23 -28.18 3.42 -62.18
N PRO A 24 -29.45 3.35 -62.64
CA PRO A 24 -30.61 3.28 -61.77
C PRO A 24 -30.95 1.83 -61.33
N ALA A 25 -30.58 0.81 -62.10
CA ALA A 25 -30.89 -0.58 -61.77
C ALA A 25 -30.24 -1.01 -60.45
N TYR A 26 -28.99 -0.58 -60.19
CA TYR A 26 -28.28 -0.86 -58.95
C TYR A 26 -28.99 -0.26 -57.71
N PRO A 27 -29.25 1.06 -57.60
CA PRO A 27 -29.94 1.63 -56.44
C PRO A 27 -31.38 1.13 -56.29
N ILE A 28 -32.08 0.79 -57.38
CA ILE A 28 -33.41 0.15 -57.31
C ILE A 28 -33.30 -1.26 -56.71
N SER A 29 -32.32 -2.06 -57.13
CA SER A 29 -32.09 -3.39 -56.56
C SER A 29 -31.70 -3.32 -55.08
N CYS A 30 -30.86 -2.34 -54.69
CA CYS A 30 -30.52 -2.08 -53.29
C CYS A 30 -31.74 -1.62 -52.49
N ALA A 31 -32.60 -0.76 -53.05
CA ALA A 31 -33.84 -0.32 -52.39
C ALA A 31 -34.79 -1.50 -52.14
N ILE A 32 -34.98 -2.39 -53.12
CA ILE A 32 -35.82 -3.59 -52.97
C ILE A 32 -35.23 -4.53 -51.92
N TYR A 33 -33.91 -4.77 -51.96
CA TYR A 33 -33.22 -5.55 -50.93
C TYR A 33 -33.40 -4.94 -49.54
N ASN A 34 -33.15 -3.64 -49.40
CA ASN A 34 -33.21 -2.91 -48.14
C ASN A 34 -34.62 -2.93 -47.52
N ILE A 35 -35.67 -2.80 -48.33
CA ILE A 35 -37.06 -2.82 -47.84
C ILE A 35 -37.50 -4.23 -47.44
N TYR A 36 -37.24 -5.26 -48.26
CA TYR A 36 -37.91 -6.56 -48.13
C TYR A 36 -37.01 -7.70 -47.63
N PHE A 37 -35.72 -7.66 -47.93
CA PHE A 37 -34.80 -8.78 -47.72
C PHE A 37 -33.70 -8.48 -46.70
N HIS A 38 -33.53 -7.22 -46.30
CA HIS A 38 -32.57 -6.81 -45.28
C HIS A 38 -32.91 -7.42 -43.92
N PRO A 39 -31.92 -7.83 -43.10
CA PRO A 39 -32.15 -8.38 -41.76
C PRO A 39 -32.98 -7.47 -40.82
N LEU A 40 -32.98 -6.17 -41.09
CA LEU A 40 -33.77 -5.15 -40.39
C LEU A 40 -35.16 -4.88 -41.01
N ALA A 41 -35.55 -5.58 -42.09
CA ALA A 41 -36.87 -5.45 -42.73
C ALA A 41 -38.03 -5.83 -41.80
N LYS A 42 -37.74 -6.59 -40.73
CA LYS A 42 -38.68 -6.94 -39.65
C LYS A 42 -39.11 -5.76 -38.77
N PHE A 43 -38.38 -4.64 -38.80
CA PHE A 43 -38.69 -3.46 -37.99
C PHE A 43 -39.56 -2.47 -38.79
N PRO A 44 -40.63 -1.91 -38.18
CA PRO A 44 -41.46 -0.91 -38.84
C PRO A 44 -40.65 0.36 -39.12
N GLY A 45 -40.91 1.06 -40.22
CA GLY A 45 -40.21 2.30 -40.55
C GLY A 45 -40.66 2.91 -41.88
N PRO A 46 -40.34 4.18 -42.17
CA PRO A 46 -40.75 4.84 -43.41
C PRO A 46 -40.06 4.22 -44.62
N LYS A 47 -40.83 3.67 -45.57
CA LYS A 47 -40.29 2.87 -46.70
C LYS A 47 -39.23 3.57 -47.53
N LEU A 48 -39.36 4.89 -47.76
CA LEU A 48 -38.35 5.65 -48.51
C LEU A 48 -37.02 5.79 -47.76
N TRP A 49 -37.09 5.87 -46.43
CA TRP A 49 -35.92 5.97 -45.58
C TRP A 49 -35.28 4.60 -45.33
N THR A 50 -36.09 3.54 -45.24
CA THR A 50 -35.56 2.17 -45.14
C THR A 50 -35.01 1.66 -46.46
N ALA A 51 -35.40 2.25 -47.61
CA ALA A 51 -34.84 1.95 -48.93
C ALA A 51 -33.45 2.56 -49.16
N SER A 52 -33.26 3.80 -48.70
CA SER A 52 -32.06 4.61 -48.98
C SER A 52 -31.83 5.65 -47.89
N ARG A 53 -30.58 6.00 -47.62
CA ARG A 53 -30.21 7.12 -46.73
C ARG A 53 -30.46 8.50 -47.32
N LEU A 54 -30.89 8.61 -48.58
CA LEU A 54 -31.11 9.92 -49.22
C LEU A 54 -32.13 10.81 -48.50
N PRO A 55 -33.29 10.32 -48.03
CA PRO A 55 -34.18 11.12 -47.19
C PRO A 55 -33.52 11.49 -45.86
N PHE A 56 -32.82 10.58 -45.20
CA PHE A 56 -32.08 10.87 -43.97
C PHE A 56 -31.07 12.01 -44.17
N ILE A 57 -30.27 11.94 -45.24
CA ILE A 57 -29.30 12.97 -45.61
C ILE A 57 -30.00 14.27 -45.96
N TYR A 58 -31.12 14.22 -46.69
CA TYR A 58 -31.93 15.40 -46.98
C TYR A 58 -32.44 16.07 -45.69
N TYR A 59 -33.01 15.30 -44.75
CA TYR A 59 -33.47 15.82 -43.47
C TYR A 59 -32.32 16.24 -42.54
N LEU A 60 -31.15 15.62 -42.65
CA LEU A 60 -29.92 15.99 -41.94
C LEU A 60 -29.38 17.33 -42.47
N LEU A 61 -29.26 17.48 -43.78
CA LEU A 61 -28.77 18.69 -44.45
C LEU A 61 -29.75 19.86 -44.30
N THR A 62 -31.05 19.58 -44.27
CA THR A 62 -32.08 20.58 -43.98
C THR A 62 -32.26 20.86 -42.49
N GLY A 63 -31.51 20.17 -41.61
CA GLY A 63 -31.58 20.35 -40.15
C GLY A 63 -32.90 19.91 -39.51
N GLN A 64 -33.80 19.28 -40.27
CA GLN A 64 -35.11 18.81 -39.81
C GLN A 64 -35.09 17.36 -39.31
N LEU A 65 -33.95 16.67 -39.39
CA LEU A 65 -33.81 15.26 -39.04
C LEU A 65 -34.37 14.96 -37.65
N VAL A 66 -34.00 15.72 -36.63
CA VAL A 66 -34.46 15.48 -35.25
C VAL A 66 -35.98 15.63 -35.10
N LYS A 67 -36.58 16.60 -35.80
CA LYS A 67 -38.04 16.80 -35.79
C LYS A 67 -38.74 15.65 -36.50
N LYS A 68 -38.18 15.20 -37.63
CA LYS A 68 -38.73 14.10 -38.41
C LYS A 68 -38.55 12.75 -37.70
N VAL A 69 -37.44 12.57 -37.00
CA VAL A 69 -37.15 11.41 -36.13
C VAL A 69 -38.10 11.38 -34.92
N LYS A 70 -38.40 12.54 -34.32
CA LYS A 70 -39.42 12.68 -33.26
C LYS A 70 -40.83 12.35 -33.78
N GLU A 71 -41.22 12.91 -34.92
CA GLU A 71 -42.50 12.61 -35.59
C GLU A 71 -42.61 11.11 -35.91
N PHE A 72 -41.53 10.48 -36.38
CA PHE A 72 -41.51 9.04 -36.60
C PHE A 72 -41.54 8.22 -35.31
N HIS A 73 -41.00 8.69 -34.19
CA HIS A 73 -41.23 8.06 -32.89
C HIS A 73 -42.68 8.19 -32.42
N GLU A 74 -43.36 9.28 -32.78
CA GLU A 74 -44.80 9.44 -32.53
C GLU A 74 -45.66 8.52 -33.42
N ILE A 75 -45.21 8.22 -34.64
CA ILE A 75 -45.92 7.36 -35.62
C ILE A 75 -45.64 5.87 -35.42
N TYR A 76 -44.37 5.48 -35.22
CA TYR A 76 -43.93 4.09 -35.22
C TYR A 76 -43.58 3.55 -33.81
N GLY A 77 -43.60 4.40 -32.78
CA GLY A 77 -43.45 4.00 -31.38
C GLY A 77 -42.02 4.02 -30.84
N GLU A 78 -41.78 3.26 -29.77
CA GLU A 78 -40.51 3.26 -29.02
C GLU A 78 -39.29 2.82 -29.84
N PHE A 79 -39.46 2.02 -30.89
CA PHE A 79 -38.38 1.67 -31.80
C PHE A 79 -38.88 1.47 -33.23
N TYR A 80 -38.15 2.02 -34.19
CA TYR A 80 -38.47 1.89 -35.61
C TYR A 80 -37.21 2.07 -36.46
N ARG A 81 -37.21 1.51 -37.67
CA ARG A 81 -36.10 1.59 -38.61
C ARG A 81 -36.09 2.95 -39.29
N LEU A 82 -35.05 3.74 -39.01
CA LEU A 82 -34.87 5.11 -39.48
C LEU A 82 -34.13 5.17 -40.82
N ALA A 83 -33.22 4.23 -41.12
CA ALA A 83 -32.50 4.16 -42.39
C ALA A 83 -32.29 2.68 -42.80
N PRO A 84 -31.71 2.35 -43.97
CA PRO A 84 -31.48 0.95 -44.33
C PRO A 84 -30.72 0.17 -43.25
N ASP A 85 -29.80 0.81 -42.55
CA ASP A 85 -28.92 0.23 -41.55
C ASP A 85 -29.13 0.78 -40.12
N GLU A 86 -30.20 1.55 -39.89
CA GLU A 86 -30.36 2.33 -38.66
C GLU A 86 -31.73 2.13 -38.00
N VAL A 87 -31.75 1.88 -36.70
CA VAL A 87 -32.96 1.76 -35.88
C VAL A 87 -32.89 2.79 -34.75
N SER A 88 -33.93 3.61 -34.66
CA SER A 88 -34.05 4.65 -33.65
C SER A 88 -34.78 4.10 -32.42
N PHE A 89 -34.32 4.43 -31.22
CA PHE A 89 -34.89 3.99 -29.93
C PHE A 89 -35.31 5.18 -29.07
N ALA A 90 -36.46 5.09 -28.40
CA ALA A 90 -37.04 6.12 -27.53
C ALA A 90 -37.67 5.53 -26.26
N SER A 91 -36.93 4.65 -25.53
CA SER A 91 -37.37 4.10 -24.24
C SER A 91 -36.40 4.42 -23.10
N GLU A 92 -36.92 4.51 -21.87
CA GLU A 92 -36.12 4.70 -20.64
C GLU A 92 -35.18 3.50 -20.39
N GLN A 93 -35.60 2.29 -20.79
CA GLN A 93 -34.81 1.08 -20.70
C GLN A 93 -33.60 1.09 -21.66
N ALA A 94 -33.68 1.82 -22.78
CA ALA A 94 -32.57 2.03 -23.70
C ALA A 94 -31.47 2.92 -23.09
N TRP A 95 -31.80 3.89 -22.23
CA TRP A 95 -30.80 4.64 -21.46
C TRP A 95 -29.98 3.72 -20.54
N ASN A 96 -30.66 2.77 -19.87
CA ASN A 96 -30.03 1.82 -18.96
C ASN A 96 -29.33 0.64 -19.66
N ASN A 97 -29.66 0.33 -20.91
CA ASN A 97 -29.01 -0.75 -21.67
C ASN A 97 -27.92 -0.26 -22.63
N ILE A 98 -27.97 1.01 -23.07
CA ILE A 98 -27.02 1.60 -24.02
C ILE A 98 -25.96 2.44 -23.30
N TYR A 99 -26.29 3.09 -22.17
CA TYR A 99 -25.42 4.12 -21.56
C TYR A 99 -25.06 3.89 -20.08
N THR A 100 -25.30 2.72 -19.48
CA THR A 100 -24.82 2.46 -18.10
C THR A 100 -23.37 2.02 -18.05
N PHE A 101 -22.55 2.75 -17.30
CA PHE A 101 -21.23 2.34 -16.84
C PHE A 101 -21.32 1.82 -15.40
N ARG A 102 -20.73 0.64 -15.12
CA ARG A 102 -20.52 0.12 -13.74
C ARG A 102 -19.04 -0.15 -13.47
N ARG A 103 -18.71 -0.01 -12.18
CA ARG A 103 -17.40 0.04 -11.51
C ARG A 103 -16.25 -0.76 -12.14
N GLY A 104 -15.16 -0.04 -12.37
CA GLY A 104 -13.80 -0.56 -12.49
C GLY A 104 -12.87 0.55 -12.96
N HIS A 105 -12.04 1.07 -12.06
CA HIS A 105 -10.62 1.46 -12.27
C HIS A 105 -10.07 2.16 -11.02
N LYS A 106 -9.00 1.59 -10.46
CA LYS A 106 -8.36 1.98 -9.21
C LYS A 106 -7.22 2.97 -9.45
N ARG A 107 -7.22 4.06 -8.67
CA ARG A 107 -6.08 4.67 -7.96
C ARG A 107 -4.72 4.75 -8.69
N ALA A 108 -4.55 5.68 -9.65
CA ALA A 108 -3.23 5.99 -10.23
C ALA A 108 -2.82 7.48 -10.07
N LEU A 109 -3.71 8.44 -10.38
CA LEU A 109 -3.40 9.88 -10.28
C LEU A 109 -3.04 10.31 -8.86
N ARG A 110 -3.88 9.94 -7.88
CA ARG A 110 -3.68 10.27 -6.46
C ARG A 110 -2.38 9.66 -5.93
N ASP A 111 -2.13 8.39 -6.23
CA ASP A 111 -0.99 7.65 -5.67
C ASP A 111 0.34 8.17 -6.18
N LYS A 112 0.39 8.66 -7.43
CA LYS A 112 1.58 9.28 -7.99
C LYS A 112 1.81 10.71 -7.49
N ILE A 113 0.75 11.51 -7.32
CA ILE A 113 0.85 12.82 -6.66
C ILE A 113 1.28 12.66 -5.20
N ARG A 114 0.78 11.61 -4.52
CA ARG A 114 1.18 11.22 -3.18
C ARG A 114 2.65 10.79 -3.13
N GLU A 115 3.09 9.90 -4.01
CA GLU A 115 4.49 9.45 -4.13
C GLU A 115 5.44 10.63 -4.39
N ALA A 116 5.04 11.61 -5.21
CA ALA A 116 5.82 12.83 -5.43
C ALA A 116 5.87 13.73 -4.18
N ALA A 117 4.74 13.86 -3.46
CA ALA A 117 4.63 14.61 -2.22
C ALA A 117 5.39 13.99 -1.03
N GLU A 118 5.54 12.67 -1.02
CA GLU A 118 6.16 11.89 0.07
C GLU A 118 7.68 11.68 -0.11
N ARG A 119 8.30 12.19 -1.19
CA ARG A 119 9.77 12.10 -1.36
C ARG A 119 10.52 12.84 -0.23
N PRO A 120 11.64 12.29 0.30
CA PRO A 120 12.34 12.84 1.47
C PRO A 120 12.75 14.32 1.34
N GLU A 121 13.14 14.70 0.14
CA GLU A 121 13.55 16.04 -0.30
C GLU A 121 12.41 17.09 -0.27
N ASN A 122 11.15 16.66 -0.25
CA ASN A 122 9.95 17.52 -0.25
C ASN A 122 9.28 17.64 1.14
N SER A 123 9.84 17.00 2.17
CA SER A 123 9.25 16.81 3.51
C SER A 123 8.88 18.09 4.27
N ILE A 124 9.66 19.17 4.13
CA ILE A 124 9.45 20.45 4.84
C ILE A 124 8.64 21.45 4.00
N ARG A 125 8.73 21.38 2.67
CA ARG A 125 8.22 22.40 1.76
C ARG A 125 6.99 21.96 0.94
N GLY A 126 6.66 20.66 0.88
CA GLY A 126 5.64 20.11 -0.02
C GLY A 126 6.16 19.98 -1.46
N ALA A 127 5.57 19.07 -2.25
CA ALA A 127 6.04 18.82 -3.61
C ALA A 127 5.50 19.87 -4.59
N ARG A 128 6.41 20.45 -5.37
CA ARG A 128 6.07 21.29 -6.52
C ARG A 128 5.77 20.37 -7.69
N ILE A 129 4.52 20.34 -8.14
CA ILE A 129 4.08 19.52 -9.27
C ILE A 129 3.42 20.37 -10.33
N ASN A 130 3.63 20.05 -11.60
CA ASN A 130 2.86 20.64 -12.69
C ASN A 130 1.48 19.97 -12.74
N ILE A 131 0.46 20.58 -12.14
CA ILE A 131 -0.88 20.00 -12.08
C ILE A 131 -1.49 19.83 -13.48
N THR A 132 -1.11 20.70 -14.42
CA THR A 132 -1.60 20.69 -15.80
C THR A 132 -1.24 19.39 -16.50
N ASP A 133 0.01 18.93 -16.36
CA ASP A 133 0.46 17.69 -16.98
C ASP A 133 -0.26 16.47 -16.36
N TRP A 134 -0.40 16.44 -15.03
CA TRP A 134 -1.07 15.36 -14.30
C TRP A 134 -2.58 15.25 -14.62
N LEU A 135 -3.28 16.39 -14.73
CA LEU A 135 -4.70 16.40 -15.11
C LEU A 135 -4.88 15.95 -16.57
N ASN A 136 -3.97 16.33 -17.47
CA ASN A 136 -3.96 15.82 -18.84
C ASN A 136 -3.67 14.33 -18.92
N PHE A 137 -2.72 13.81 -18.11
CA PHE A 137 -2.47 12.37 -18.04
C PHE A 137 -3.72 11.62 -17.57
N PHE A 138 -4.44 12.17 -16.59
CA PHE A 138 -5.66 11.57 -16.06
C PHE A 138 -6.79 11.48 -17.08
N THR A 139 -7.13 12.58 -17.76
CA THR A 139 -8.20 12.58 -18.77
C THR A 139 -7.83 11.71 -19.97
N MET A 140 -6.55 11.71 -20.37
CA MET A 140 -6.06 10.81 -21.42
C MET A 140 -6.17 9.35 -21.03
N GLU A 141 -5.79 9.00 -19.81
CA GLU A 141 -5.89 7.62 -19.34
C GLU A 141 -7.34 7.14 -19.38
N ILE A 142 -8.28 7.96 -18.88
CA ILE A 142 -9.72 7.65 -18.90
C ILE A 142 -10.21 7.50 -20.34
N ILE A 143 -9.98 8.48 -21.22
CA ILE A 143 -10.53 8.41 -22.57
C ILE A 143 -9.87 7.31 -23.41
N GLY A 144 -8.58 7.00 -23.20
CA GLY A 144 -7.91 5.88 -23.86
C GLY A 144 -8.48 4.54 -23.42
N ASP A 145 -8.67 4.39 -22.12
CA ASP A 145 -9.26 3.21 -21.51
C ASP A 145 -10.73 3.00 -21.93
N LEU A 146 -11.51 4.09 -22.02
CA LEU A 146 -12.89 4.06 -22.51
C LEU A 146 -12.99 3.89 -24.03
N ALA A 147 -12.07 4.48 -24.81
CA ALA A 147 -12.13 4.41 -26.27
C ALA A 147 -11.55 3.10 -26.82
N PHE A 148 -10.51 2.54 -26.18
CA PHE A 148 -9.76 1.39 -26.70
C PHE A 148 -9.85 0.15 -25.83
N GLY A 149 -10.52 0.22 -24.67
CA GLY A 149 -10.54 -0.86 -23.68
C GLY A 149 -9.20 -1.06 -22.96
N ALA A 150 -8.22 -0.19 -23.19
CA ALA A 150 -6.88 -0.24 -22.60
C ALA A 150 -6.33 1.18 -22.34
N PRO A 151 -5.70 1.42 -21.18
CA PRO A 151 -5.09 2.71 -20.86
C PRO A 151 -3.85 3.02 -21.72
N PHE A 152 -3.49 4.30 -21.83
CA PHE A 152 -2.25 4.71 -22.49
C PHE A 152 -0.99 4.52 -21.62
N GLY A 153 -1.16 4.39 -20.30
CA GLY A 153 -0.06 4.30 -19.33
C GLY A 153 0.58 5.66 -19.03
N CYS A 154 -0.13 6.77 -19.30
CA CYS A 154 0.36 8.13 -19.08
C CYS A 154 0.56 8.41 -17.57
N LEU A 155 -0.36 7.92 -16.74
CA LEU A 155 -0.29 8.09 -15.28
C LEU A 155 0.83 7.23 -14.65
N GLU A 156 1.04 6.02 -15.15
CA GLU A 156 2.08 5.12 -14.62
C GLU A 156 3.48 5.65 -14.92
N LYS A 157 3.71 6.10 -16.16
CA LYS A 157 5.01 6.58 -16.65
C LYS A 157 5.30 8.03 -16.27
N GLY A 158 4.28 8.82 -15.91
CA GLY A 158 4.43 10.25 -15.63
C GLY A 158 4.82 11.08 -16.86
N GLU A 159 4.57 10.55 -18.06
CA GLU A 159 4.94 11.19 -19.33
C GLU A 159 3.82 11.06 -20.37
N TYR A 160 3.71 12.06 -21.24
CA TYR A 160 2.83 11.98 -22.40
C TYR A 160 3.25 10.85 -23.32
N HIS A 161 2.29 9.99 -23.68
CA HIS A 161 2.45 9.02 -24.74
C HIS A 161 2.85 9.71 -26.07
N HIS A 162 3.71 9.08 -26.86
CA HIS A 162 4.28 9.67 -28.10
C HIS A 162 3.19 10.17 -29.08
N TRP A 163 2.12 9.40 -29.25
CA TRP A 163 0.97 9.79 -30.07
C TRP A 163 0.31 11.09 -29.59
N VAL A 164 0.18 11.28 -28.28
CA VAL A 164 -0.39 12.51 -27.70
C VAL A 164 0.49 13.72 -27.97
N ARG A 165 1.83 13.58 -27.82
CA ARG A 165 2.78 14.65 -28.18
C ARG A 165 2.62 15.06 -29.66
N THR A 166 2.35 14.08 -30.52
CA THR A 166 2.09 14.27 -31.95
C THR A 166 0.74 14.95 -32.19
N LEU A 167 -0.32 14.56 -31.47
CA LEU A 167 -1.65 15.17 -31.54
C LEU A 167 -1.61 16.68 -31.19
N PHE A 168 -0.91 17.07 -30.13
CA PHE A 168 -0.80 18.50 -29.76
C PHE A 168 -0.02 19.31 -30.79
N SER A 169 1.03 18.72 -31.37
CA SER A 169 1.79 19.35 -32.45
C SER A 169 0.93 19.49 -33.71
N TYR A 170 0.02 18.53 -33.93
CA TYR A 170 -0.97 18.54 -35.00
C TYR A 170 -2.08 19.57 -34.78
N LEU A 171 -2.64 19.74 -33.57
CA LEU A 171 -3.60 20.80 -33.28
C LEU A 171 -3.00 22.18 -33.56
N LYS A 172 -1.72 22.38 -33.24
CA LYS A 172 -0.96 23.57 -33.64
C LYS A 172 -0.78 23.66 -35.17
N GLY A 173 -0.49 22.53 -35.83
CA GLY A 173 -0.31 22.41 -37.28
C GLY A 173 -1.58 22.53 -38.14
N MET A 174 -2.78 22.26 -37.61
CA MET A 174 -4.06 22.51 -38.31
C MET A 174 -4.25 23.98 -38.65
N SER A 175 -3.60 24.88 -37.89
CA SER A 175 -3.54 26.32 -38.18
C SER A 175 -2.72 26.63 -39.44
N ILE A 176 -1.79 25.75 -39.82
CA ILE A 176 -0.88 25.90 -40.97
C ILE A 176 -1.42 25.15 -42.21
N ALA A 177 -2.16 24.05 -42.02
CA ALA A 177 -2.66 23.18 -43.08
C ALA A 177 -4.18 23.27 -43.26
N ALA A 178 -4.68 24.42 -43.69
CA ALA A 178 -5.94 24.50 -44.45
C ALA A 178 -5.77 24.06 -45.93
N ALA A 179 -4.73 23.27 -46.22
CA ALA A 179 -4.39 22.70 -47.52
C ALA A 179 -3.76 21.31 -47.28
N PRO A 180 -3.89 20.39 -48.23
CA PRO A 180 -4.63 19.12 -48.19
C PRO A 180 -3.99 17.94 -47.42
N ARG A 181 -4.88 17.06 -46.91
CA ARG A 181 -4.78 15.59 -46.70
C ARG A 181 -3.40 14.95 -46.40
N PHE A 182 -2.81 15.21 -45.23
CA PHE A 182 -1.84 14.26 -44.65
C PHE A 182 -2.06 14.11 -43.14
N TYR A 183 -2.80 13.06 -42.77
CA TYR A 183 -3.00 12.62 -41.39
C TYR A 183 -2.04 11.47 -41.08
N SER A 184 -1.46 11.44 -39.87
CA SER A 184 -0.90 10.21 -39.29
C SER A 184 -1.74 9.79 -38.09
N THR A 185 -2.90 9.18 -38.37
CA THR A 185 -3.76 8.48 -37.39
C THR A 185 -3.20 7.14 -36.94
N ALA A 186 -2.03 6.72 -37.45
CA ALA A 186 -1.51 5.37 -37.39
C ALA A 186 -1.54 4.70 -36.00
N TYR A 187 -1.30 5.43 -34.91
CA TYR A 187 -1.37 4.84 -33.57
C TYR A 187 -2.81 4.65 -33.06
N ALA A 188 -3.66 5.68 -33.17
CA ALA A 188 -5.07 5.54 -32.78
C ALA A 188 -5.76 4.51 -33.66
N GLU A 189 -5.50 4.54 -34.97
CA GLU A 189 -5.94 3.53 -35.92
C GLU A 189 -5.43 2.13 -35.57
N LYS A 190 -4.15 1.96 -35.21
CA LYS A 190 -3.61 0.69 -34.72
C LYS A 190 -4.29 0.20 -33.45
N MET A 191 -4.59 1.09 -32.50
CA MET A 191 -5.26 0.72 -31.24
C MET A 191 -6.74 0.38 -31.46
N ILE A 192 -7.43 1.13 -32.29
CA ILE A 192 -8.81 0.87 -32.71
C ILE A 192 -8.86 -0.47 -33.44
N ASN A 193 -7.99 -0.68 -34.42
CA ASN A 193 -7.91 -1.93 -35.16
C ASN A 193 -7.59 -3.11 -34.26
N ARG A 194 -6.59 -2.98 -33.38
CA ARG A 194 -6.28 -4.00 -32.37
C ARG A 194 -7.51 -4.31 -31.50
N ARG A 195 -8.26 -3.30 -31.08
CA ARG A 195 -9.46 -3.49 -30.25
C ARG A 195 -10.60 -4.14 -31.03
N LEU A 196 -10.77 -3.83 -32.31
CA LEU A 196 -11.71 -4.51 -33.22
C LEU A 196 -11.35 -6.00 -33.39
N ASP A 197 -10.06 -6.32 -33.41
CA ASP A 197 -9.55 -7.68 -33.64
C ASP A 197 -9.47 -8.52 -32.35
N THR A 198 -9.63 -7.88 -31.17
CA THR A 198 -9.54 -8.55 -29.86
C THR A 198 -10.93 -8.72 -29.24
N LYS A 199 -11.30 -9.96 -28.88
CA LYS A 199 -12.47 -10.20 -28.03
C LYS A 199 -12.15 -9.78 -26.60
N SER A 200 -12.97 -8.90 -26.03
CA SER A 200 -12.84 -8.41 -24.66
C SER A 200 -14.20 -8.45 -23.99
N ASP A 201 -14.26 -9.07 -22.81
CA ASP A 201 -15.47 -9.10 -21.97
C ASP A 201 -15.69 -7.77 -21.23
N ARG A 202 -14.74 -6.83 -21.38
CA ARG A 202 -14.76 -5.53 -20.72
C ARG A 202 -15.63 -4.52 -21.49
N PRO A 203 -16.57 -3.82 -20.83
CA PRO A 203 -17.36 -2.77 -21.47
C PRO A 203 -16.51 -1.50 -21.66
N ASP A 204 -16.45 -1.01 -22.89
CA ASP A 204 -15.82 0.24 -23.31
C ASP A 204 -16.74 0.93 -24.34
N PHE A 205 -16.37 2.11 -24.85
CA PHE A 205 -17.18 2.81 -25.85
C PHE A 205 -17.28 2.04 -27.16
N MET A 206 -16.33 1.18 -27.53
CA MET A 206 -16.44 0.33 -28.72
C MET A 206 -17.37 -0.88 -28.48
N THR A 207 -17.52 -1.35 -27.24
CA THR A 207 -18.30 -2.55 -26.93
C THR A 207 -19.78 -2.45 -27.38
N PRO A 208 -20.55 -1.40 -27.10
CA PRO A 208 -21.89 -1.21 -27.66
C PRO A 208 -21.91 -1.11 -29.19
N PHE A 209 -20.92 -0.42 -29.78
CA PHE A 209 -20.81 -0.30 -31.24
C PHE A 209 -20.57 -1.67 -31.87
N MET A 210 -19.67 -2.47 -31.32
CA MET A 210 -19.33 -3.81 -31.80
C MET A 210 -20.45 -4.82 -31.57
N ARG A 211 -21.16 -4.75 -30.44
CA ARG A 211 -22.36 -5.57 -30.19
C ARG A 211 -23.44 -5.33 -31.23
N ASN A 212 -23.57 -4.10 -31.69
CA ASN A 212 -24.54 -3.69 -32.70
C ASN A 212 -23.92 -3.57 -34.11
N ASN A 213 -22.69 -4.07 -34.33
CA ASN A 213 -21.96 -4.00 -35.60
C ASN A 213 -21.14 -5.28 -35.83
N ILE A 214 -21.78 -6.43 -35.63
CA ILE A 214 -21.20 -7.76 -35.87
C ILE A 214 -20.80 -7.83 -37.35
N ASN A 215 -19.57 -8.27 -37.65
CA ASN A 215 -18.96 -8.29 -38.99
C ASN A 215 -18.75 -6.92 -39.69
N LEU A 216 -18.86 -5.78 -38.98
CA LEU A 216 -18.68 -4.42 -39.55
C LEU A 216 -19.74 -4.01 -40.60
N GLU A 217 -20.95 -4.58 -40.53
CA GLU A 217 -22.02 -4.37 -41.51
C GLU A 217 -22.73 -2.99 -41.40
N ASN A 218 -22.76 -2.37 -40.21
CA ASN A 218 -23.44 -1.09 -39.93
C ASN A 218 -22.50 0.12 -39.91
N MET A 219 -21.20 -0.09 -39.71
CA MET A 219 -20.19 0.97 -39.76
C MET A 219 -18.87 0.35 -40.20
N SER A 220 -18.29 0.88 -41.28
CA SER A 220 -17.01 0.40 -41.78
C SER A 220 -15.90 0.62 -40.76
N ARG A 221 -14.81 -0.14 -40.90
CA ARG A 221 -13.63 0.00 -40.04
C ARG A 221 -13.07 1.42 -40.10
N GLU A 222 -13.06 2.03 -41.28
CA GLU A 222 -12.58 3.38 -41.55
C GLU A 222 -13.45 4.44 -40.87
N GLU A 223 -14.78 4.27 -40.90
CA GLU A 223 -15.73 5.16 -40.22
C GLU A 223 -15.64 5.07 -38.70
N ILE A 224 -15.44 3.86 -38.16
CA ILE A 224 -15.17 3.65 -36.73
C ILE A 224 -13.87 4.35 -36.34
N VAL A 225 -12.80 4.17 -37.11
CA VAL A 225 -11.51 4.82 -36.86
C VAL A 225 -11.66 6.35 -36.86
N SER A 226 -12.35 6.90 -37.85
CA SER A 226 -12.59 8.35 -37.95
C SER A 226 -13.39 8.88 -36.76
N SER A 227 -14.45 8.19 -36.36
CA SER A 227 -15.35 8.62 -35.28
C SER A 227 -14.66 8.55 -33.92
N PHE A 228 -13.94 7.48 -33.63
CA PHE A 228 -13.22 7.31 -32.37
C PHE A 228 -12.04 8.30 -32.26
N ASN A 229 -11.37 8.64 -33.36
CA ASN A 229 -10.38 9.72 -33.36
C ASN A 229 -10.96 11.04 -32.85
N PHE A 230 -12.16 11.43 -33.27
CA PHE A 230 -12.80 12.65 -32.77
C PHE A 230 -13.20 12.55 -31.28
N ILE A 231 -13.70 11.40 -30.83
CA ILE A 231 -14.09 11.17 -29.42
C ILE A 231 -12.88 11.30 -28.50
N ILE A 232 -11.72 10.75 -28.90
CA ILE A 232 -10.51 10.78 -28.09
C ILE A 232 -9.99 12.21 -27.95
N VAL A 233 -9.89 12.93 -29.07
CA VAL A 233 -9.41 14.32 -29.08
C VAL A 233 -10.35 15.20 -28.25
N GLY A 234 -11.67 15.00 -28.37
CA GLY A 234 -12.66 15.76 -27.61
C GLY A 234 -12.62 15.48 -26.10
N GLY A 235 -12.43 14.22 -25.70
CA GLY A 235 -12.44 13.79 -24.30
C GLY A 235 -11.11 13.99 -23.56
N SER A 236 -9.98 14.15 -24.25
CA SER A 236 -8.68 14.28 -23.58
C SER A 236 -8.40 15.69 -23.03
N GLU A 237 -8.47 16.73 -23.86
CA GLU A 237 -7.92 18.05 -23.49
C GLU A 237 -8.96 18.94 -22.79
N THR A 238 -10.23 18.84 -23.18
CA THR A 238 -11.28 19.78 -22.75
C THR A 238 -11.51 19.75 -21.23
N SER A 239 -11.70 18.57 -20.63
CA SER A 239 -11.84 18.40 -19.18
C SER A 239 -10.60 18.87 -18.43
N ALA A 240 -9.40 18.57 -18.95
CA ALA A 240 -8.13 18.94 -18.33
C ALA A 240 -7.93 20.47 -18.30
N THR A 241 -8.29 21.18 -19.38
CA THR A 241 -8.25 22.64 -19.44
C THR A 241 -9.15 23.28 -18.39
N VAL A 242 -10.39 22.80 -18.23
CA VAL A 242 -11.32 23.32 -17.21
C VAL A 242 -10.78 23.07 -15.80
N MET A 243 -10.34 21.84 -15.50
CA MET A 243 -9.79 21.51 -14.17
C MET A 243 -8.53 22.34 -13.86
N THR A 244 -7.64 22.49 -14.82
CA THR A 244 -6.43 23.31 -14.69
C THR A 244 -6.79 24.77 -14.36
N GLY A 245 -7.77 25.34 -15.08
CA GLY A 245 -8.28 26.68 -14.81
C GLY A 245 -8.91 26.82 -13.42
N ILE A 246 -9.70 25.84 -12.99
CA ILE A 246 -10.28 25.80 -11.63
C ILE A 246 -9.17 25.83 -10.59
N PHE A 247 -8.19 24.92 -10.66
CA PHE A 247 -7.09 24.88 -9.69
C PHE A 247 -6.28 26.18 -9.69
N ASN A 248 -6.00 26.76 -10.86
CA ASN A 248 -5.33 28.05 -10.97
C ASN A 248 -6.06 29.14 -10.19
N HIS A 249 -7.36 29.29 -10.44
CA HIS A 249 -8.16 30.31 -9.77
C HIS A 249 -8.30 30.06 -8.28
N LEU A 250 -8.44 28.80 -7.84
CA LEU A 250 -8.53 28.47 -6.42
C LEU A 250 -7.24 28.76 -5.65
N THR A 251 -6.07 28.54 -6.24
CA THR A 251 -4.78 28.75 -5.56
C THR A 251 -4.32 30.20 -5.49
N LYS A 252 -4.94 31.11 -6.25
CA LYS A 252 -4.63 32.55 -6.19
C LYS A 252 -4.89 33.10 -4.78
N LYS A 253 -3.97 33.94 -4.29
CA LYS A 253 -4.04 34.52 -2.92
C LYS A 253 -5.38 35.22 -2.65
N LYS A 254 -5.92 35.96 -3.63
CA LYS A 254 -7.23 36.64 -3.52
C LYS A 254 -8.43 35.70 -3.37
N ASN A 255 -8.28 34.46 -3.83
CA ASN A 255 -9.34 33.45 -3.86
C ASN A 255 -9.19 32.40 -2.76
N LYS A 256 -8.24 32.57 -1.83
CA LYS A 256 -8.03 31.65 -0.70
C LYS A 256 -9.33 31.35 0.06
N ARG A 257 -10.19 32.36 0.26
CA ARG A 257 -11.52 32.20 0.89
C ARG A 257 -12.40 31.14 0.20
N ILE A 258 -12.30 31.02 -1.12
CA ILE A 258 -13.08 30.11 -1.95
C ILE A 258 -12.52 28.70 -1.78
N LEU A 259 -11.20 28.55 -1.86
CA LEU A 259 -10.52 27.27 -1.63
C LEU A 259 -10.79 26.73 -0.22
N ASP A 260 -10.67 27.57 0.81
CA ASP A 260 -10.88 27.17 2.20
C ASP A 260 -12.32 26.70 2.44
N ARG A 261 -13.32 27.46 1.93
CA ARG A 261 -14.74 27.07 2.02
C ARG A 261 -15.03 25.78 1.26
N LEU A 262 -14.57 25.67 0.01
CA LEU A 262 -14.80 24.48 -0.81
C LEU A 262 -14.19 23.23 -0.17
N CYS A 263 -12.96 23.34 0.32
CA CYS A 263 -12.31 22.29 1.07
C CYS A 263 -13.15 21.92 2.30
N ASN A 264 -13.54 22.89 3.12
CA ASN A 264 -14.34 22.64 4.31
C ASN A 264 -15.64 21.89 3.99
N ASP A 265 -16.38 22.33 2.97
CA ASP A 265 -17.66 21.73 2.58
C ASP A 265 -17.47 20.28 2.07
N ILE A 266 -16.47 20.03 1.23
CA ILE A 266 -16.13 18.68 0.74
C ILE A 266 -15.71 17.76 1.90
N ARG A 267 -14.83 18.24 2.78
CA ARG A 267 -14.23 17.46 3.87
C ARG A 267 -15.21 17.22 5.02
N THR A 268 -16.19 18.10 5.21
CA THR A 268 -17.31 17.88 6.15
C THR A 268 -18.29 16.86 5.59
N LYS A 269 -18.51 16.86 4.27
CA LYS A 269 -19.45 15.96 3.61
C LYS A 269 -18.94 14.52 3.51
N PHE A 270 -17.67 14.33 3.16
CA PHE A 270 -17.06 13.03 2.96
C PHE A 270 -16.02 12.78 4.06
N ILE A 271 -16.30 11.85 4.97
CA ILE A 271 -15.42 11.55 6.11
C ILE A 271 -14.34 10.54 5.72
N GLU A 272 -14.70 9.49 4.97
CA GLU A 272 -13.76 8.50 4.47
C GLU A 272 -13.61 8.59 2.95
N GLU A 273 -12.42 8.26 2.45
CA GLU A 273 -12.13 8.30 1.02
C GLU A 273 -13.04 7.39 0.20
N LYS A 274 -13.38 6.21 0.75
CA LYS A 274 -14.21 5.21 0.07
C LYS A 274 -15.62 5.73 -0.24
N ASP A 275 -16.06 6.76 0.48
CA ASP A 275 -17.36 7.40 0.34
C ASP A 275 -17.40 8.36 -0.86
N ILE A 276 -16.22 8.79 -1.36
CA ILE A 276 -16.09 9.69 -2.53
C ILE A 276 -16.25 8.87 -3.81
N THR A 277 -17.50 8.60 -4.14
CA THR A 277 -17.93 7.93 -5.38
C THR A 277 -18.73 8.89 -6.25
N LEU A 278 -18.79 8.62 -7.56
CA LEU A 278 -19.56 9.44 -8.49
C LEU A 278 -21.05 9.48 -8.09
N ASP A 279 -21.61 8.32 -7.73
CA ASP A 279 -23.00 8.20 -7.27
C ASP A 279 -23.25 9.04 -6.01
N ALA A 280 -22.34 9.00 -5.04
CA ALA A 280 -22.48 9.78 -3.81
C ALA A 280 -22.45 11.29 -4.06
N ILE A 281 -21.56 11.75 -4.95
CA ILE A 281 -21.47 13.16 -5.37
C ILE A 281 -22.73 13.60 -6.11
N GLN A 282 -23.29 12.75 -6.99
CA GLN A 282 -24.50 13.07 -7.74
C GLN A 282 -25.76 13.11 -6.88
N ASN A 283 -25.93 12.11 -6.00
CA ASN A 283 -27.14 11.98 -5.17
C ASN A 283 -27.16 12.94 -3.99
N THR A 284 -25.99 13.41 -3.56
CA THR A 284 -25.86 14.30 -2.39
C THR A 284 -24.88 15.43 -2.70
N PRO A 285 -25.27 16.36 -3.59
CA PRO A 285 -24.36 17.37 -4.11
C PRO A 285 -23.87 18.32 -3.01
N VAL A 286 -22.61 18.75 -3.13
CA VAL A 286 -22.06 19.87 -2.35
C VAL A 286 -22.34 21.14 -3.16
N PRO A 287 -23.28 22.02 -2.75
CA PRO A 287 -23.71 23.15 -3.59
C PRO A 287 -22.57 24.07 -4.00
N TYR A 288 -21.60 24.30 -3.10
CA TYR A 288 -20.46 25.15 -3.39
C TYR A 288 -19.46 24.51 -4.37
N LEU A 289 -19.37 23.17 -4.43
CA LEU A 289 -18.60 22.45 -5.45
C LEU A 289 -19.19 22.66 -6.84
N GLU A 290 -20.51 22.50 -6.98
CA GLU A 290 -21.22 22.75 -8.24
C GLU A 290 -21.05 24.19 -8.69
N ALA A 291 -21.13 25.13 -7.75
CA ALA A 291 -20.92 26.55 -8.01
C ALA A 291 -19.52 26.85 -8.54
N VAL A 292 -18.48 26.24 -7.94
CA VAL A 292 -17.08 26.37 -8.37
C VAL A 292 -16.86 25.78 -9.76
N ILE A 293 -17.44 24.60 -10.03
CA ILE A 293 -17.31 23.94 -11.35
C ILE A 293 -18.00 24.78 -12.44
N ASN A 294 -19.21 25.30 -12.18
CA ASN A 294 -19.91 26.15 -13.15
C ASN A 294 -19.16 27.46 -13.42
N GLU A 295 -18.57 28.08 -12.41
CA GLU A 295 -17.73 29.27 -12.59
C GLU A 295 -16.44 28.95 -13.35
N GLY A 296 -15.83 27.80 -13.07
CA GLY A 296 -14.72 27.25 -13.84
C GLY A 296 -15.05 27.09 -15.32
N LEU A 297 -16.20 26.49 -15.64
CA LEU A 297 -16.66 26.32 -17.01
C LEU A 297 -16.98 27.65 -17.71
N ARG A 298 -17.41 28.69 -16.96
CA ARG A 298 -17.67 30.02 -17.50
C ARG A 298 -16.37 30.73 -17.89
N ILE A 299 -15.41 30.80 -16.97
CA ILE A 299 -14.16 31.58 -17.17
C ILE A 299 -13.13 30.79 -17.97
N CYS A 300 -12.99 29.49 -17.70
CA CYS A 300 -11.97 28.61 -18.29
C CYS A 300 -12.57 27.75 -19.41
N ASN A 301 -13.39 28.35 -20.27
CA ASN A 301 -14.07 27.66 -21.36
C ASN A 301 -13.04 27.11 -22.37
N PRO A 302 -13.00 25.78 -22.65
CA PRO A 302 -12.06 25.21 -23.61
C PRO A 302 -12.25 25.65 -25.06
N ILE A 303 -13.45 26.12 -25.44
CA ILE A 303 -13.80 26.56 -26.80
C ILE A 303 -14.29 28.03 -26.78
N PRO A 304 -13.40 28.99 -26.48
CA PRO A 304 -13.76 30.41 -26.29
C PRO A 304 -14.23 31.11 -27.57
N SER A 305 -13.89 30.58 -28.75
CA SER A 305 -14.31 31.16 -30.04
C SER A 305 -15.76 30.85 -30.42
N GLY A 306 -16.36 29.83 -29.80
CA GLY A 306 -17.62 29.23 -30.24
C GLY A 306 -17.49 28.45 -31.56
N LEU A 307 -18.45 27.55 -31.80
CA LEU A 307 -18.52 26.78 -33.04
C LEU A 307 -19.43 27.49 -34.06
N PRO A 308 -18.99 27.69 -35.31
CA PRO A 308 -19.81 28.37 -36.31
C PRO A 308 -21.01 27.53 -36.77
N ARG A 309 -22.03 28.21 -37.27
CA ARG A 309 -23.21 27.73 -37.99
C ARG A 309 -23.31 28.46 -39.32
N VAL A 310 -24.04 27.91 -40.28
CA VAL A 310 -24.27 28.54 -41.58
C VAL A 310 -25.75 28.84 -41.70
N VAL A 311 -26.10 30.06 -42.10
CA VAL A 311 -27.49 30.46 -42.39
C VAL A 311 -28.00 29.65 -43.59
N PRO A 312 -29.20 29.04 -43.50
CA PRO A 312 -29.75 28.21 -44.58
C PRO A 312 -29.97 28.98 -45.88
N GLU A 313 -30.08 28.26 -46.99
CA GLU A 313 -30.44 28.85 -48.28
C GLU A 313 -31.78 29.61 -48.17
N GLY A 314 -31.85 30.82 -48.76
CA GLY A 314 -32.99 31.74 -48.64
C GLY A 314 -32.84 32.82 -47.56
N GLY A 315 -31.87 32.69 -46.65
CA GLY A 315 -31.68 33.61 -45.51
C GLY A 315 -32.66 33.37 -44.36
N ASP A 316 -32.36 33.91 -43.19
CA ASP A 316 -33.14 33.70 -41.97
C ASP A 316 -32.88 34.82 -40.94
N GLU A 317 -33.77 34.99 -39.96
CA GLU A 317 -33.73 36.07 -38.98
C GLU A 317 -33.11 35.63 -37.65
N TYR A 318 -32.06 36.35 -37.21
CA TYR A 318 -31.37 36.10 -35.95
C TYR A 318 -31.33 37.38 -35.12
N CYS A 319 -31.82 37.33 -33.88
CA CYS A 319 -31.83 38.48 -32.96
C CYS A 319 -32.50 39.74 -33.55
N GLY A 320 -33.54 39.58 -34.37
CA GLY A 320 -34.24 40.71 -35.02
C GLY A 320 -33.61 41.18 -36.34
N ILE A 321 -32.58 40.48 -36.84
CA ILE A 321 -31.81 40.88 -38.04
C ILE A 321 -31.88 39.76 -39.07
N PHE A 322 -32.35 40.09 -40.28
CA PHE A 322 -32.32 39.17 -41.41
C PHE A 322 -30.89 39.02 -41.95
N LEU A 323 -30.46 37.77 -42.15
CA LEU A 323 -29.14 37.42 -42.66
C LEU A 323 -29.26 36.57 -43.93
N PRO A 324 -28.47 36.84 -44.98
CA PRO A 324 -28.53 36.08 -46.21
C PRO A 324 -27.96 34.66 -46.03
N GLY A 325 -28.48 33.72 -46.82
CA GLY A 325 -27.99 32.34 -46.86
C GLY A 325 -26.49 32.25 -47.14
N GLY A 326 -25.81 31.30 -46.50
CA GLY A 326 -24.36 31.13 -46.58
C GLY A 326 -23.56 31.96 -45.57
N THR A 327 -24.19 32.87 -44.82
CA THR A 327 -23.54 33.64 -43.75
C THR A 327 -23.11 32.72 -42.60
N ARG A 328 -21.88 32.87 -42.09
CA ARG A 328 -21.38 32.10 -40.94
C ARG A 328 -21.64 32.85 -39.62
N LEU A 329 -22.29 32.19 -38.67
CA LEU A 329 -22.65 32.74 -37.36
C LEU A 329 -22.02 31.96 -36.24
N ALA A 330 -21.53 32.63 -35.20
CA ALA A 330 -21.02 31.99 -34.00
C ALA A 330 -21.28 32.88 -32.77
N VAL A 331 -21.68 32.26 -31.66
CA VAL A 331 -21.71 32.95 -30.36
C VAL A 331 -20.29 32.97 -29.82
N ARG A 332 -19.75 34.18 -29.60
CA ARG A 332 -18.42 34.37 -29.01
C ARG A 332 -18.47 34.16 -27.50
N THR A 333 -18.40 32.91 -27.08
CA THR A 333 -18.59 32.47 -25.69
C THR A 333 -17.66 33.20 -24.72
N TYR A 334 -16.40 33.47 -25.10
CA TYR A 334 -15.49 34.29 -24.28
C TYR A 334 -16.03 35.70 -24.01
N ALA A 335 -16.50 36.39 -25.07
CA ALA A 335 -17.04 37.75 -24.95
C ALA A 335 -18.37 37.75 -24.18
N THR A 336 -19.25 36.78 -24.45
CA THR A 336 -20.52 36.62 -23.73
C THR A 336 -20.29 36.39 -22.24
N ASN A 337 -19.39 35.47 -21.89
CA ASN A 337 -19.08 35.14 -20.51
C ASN A 337 -18.41 36.30 -19.77
N ARG A 338 -17.77 37.23 -20.47
CA ARG A 338 -17.08 38.38 -19.89
C ARG A 338 -17.81 39.73 -20.04
N SER A 339 -19.05 39.71 -20.50
CA SER A 339 -19.82 40.93 -20.70
C SER A 339 -20.37 41.47 -19.38
N LYS A 340 -20.05 42.73 -19.05
CA LYS A 340 -20.61 43.45 -17.89
C LYS A 340 -22.14 43.62 -17.96
N ASN A 341 -22.72 43.51 -19.15
CA ASN A 341 -24.17 43.56 -19.35
C ASN A 341 -24.87 42.24 -19.02
N ILE A 342 -24.11 41.15 -18.88
CA ILE A 342 -24.61 39.79 -18.67
C ILE A 342 -24.22 39.28 -17.28
N PHE A 343 -22.99 39.56 -16.84
CA PHE A 343 -22.46 39.17 -15.54
C PHE A 343 -21.86 40.37 -14.80
N ALA A 344 -22.21 40.54 -13.53
CA ALA A 344 -21.54 41.45 -12.62
C ALA A 344 -20.15 40.89 -12.25
N ASP A 345 -19.14 41.76 -12.25
CA ASP A 345 -17.72 41.40 -12.06
C ASP A 345 -17.30 40.23 -12.98
N PRO A 346 -17.46 40.38 -14.31
CA PRO A 346 -17.39 39.27 -15.24
C PRO A 346 -16.02 38.59 -15.31
N ASP A 347 -14.95 39.33 -15.03
CA ASP A 347 -13.57 38.83 -15.06
C ASP A 347 -13.12 38.21 -13.72
N GLU A 348 -13.92 38.36 -12.66
CA GLU A 348 -13.61 37.79 -11.34
C GLU A 348 -14.16 36.38 -11.21
N PHE A 349 -13.39 35.50 -10.56
CA PHE A 349 -13.79 34.13 -10.25
C PHE A 349 -14.69 34.12 -9.03
N VAL A 350 -16.01 34.09 -9.25
CA VAL A 350 -17.01 34.23 -8.20
C VAL A 350 -18.02 33.07 -8.27
N PRO A 351 -17.74 31.94 -7.58
CA PRO A 351 -18.67 30.82 -7.50
C PRO A 351 -20.02 31.21 -6.89
N GLU A 352 -20.05 32.18 -5.98
CA GLU A 352 -21.28 32.57 -5.27
C GLU A 352 -22.44 32.97 -6.20
N ARG A 353 -22.18 33.36 -7.45
CA ARG A 353 -23.22 33.65 -8.45
C ARG A 353 -24.03 32.42 -8.85
N TRP A 354 -23.52 31.22 -8.64
CA TRP A 354 -24.15 29.95 -9.01
C TRP A 354 -24.86 29.25 -7.85
N LEU A 355 -24.88 29.86 -6.67
CA LEU A 355 -25.56 29.31 -5.50
C LEU A 355 -27.10 29.39 -5.65
N PRO A 356 -27.85 28.54 -4.92
CA PRO A 356 -29.30 28.66 -4.80
C PRO A 356 -29.74 30.10 -4.44
N LYS A 357 -30.91 30.53 -4.92
CA LYS A 357 -31.37 31.94 -4.80
C LYS A 357 -31.40 32.47 -3.37
N ASP A 358 -31.66 31.60 -2.40
CA ASP A 358 -31.64 31.89 -0.95
C ASP A 358 -30.23 32.15 -0.40
N GLN A 359 -29.20 31.65 -1.07
CA GLN A 359 -27.78 31.77 -0.69
C GLN A 359 -26.96 32.67 -1.63
N GLN A 360 -27.56 33.09 -2.75
CA GLN A 360 -26.92 33.94 -3.75
C GLN A 360 -26.83 35.39 -3.25
N PRO A 361 -25.65 36.03 -3.29
CA PRO A 361 -25.53 37.45 -2.93
C PRO A 361 -26.34 38.35 -3.87
N LYS A 362 -27.04 39.34 -3.31
CA LYS A 362 -27.89 40.31 -4.07
C LYS A 362 -27.17 40.97 -5.24
N ARG A 363 -25.85 41.19 -5.12
CA ARG A 363 -24.99 41.76 -6.17
C ARG A 363 -25.04 40.98 -7.48
N TYR A 364 -25.20 39.65 -7.42
CA TYR A 364 -25.18 38.74 -8.56
C TYR A 364 -26.57 38.25 -8.97
N ALA A 365 -27.63 38.71 -8.29
CA ALA A 365 -29.00 38.25 -8.51
C ALA A 365 -29.53 38.54 -9.94
N ASN A 366 -28.97 39.56 -10.60
CA ASN A 366 -29.35 39.97 -11.95
C ASN A 366 -28.47 39.35 -13.05
N ASP A 367 -27.53 38.47 -12.69
CA ASP A 367 -26.69 37.80 -13.70
C ASP A 367 -27.52 36.88 -14.58
N GLN A 368 -27.27 36.94 -15.88
CA GLN A 368 -27.91 36.07 -16.86
C GLN A 368 -27.15 34.74 -16.97
N LEU A 369 -27.21 33.92 -15.90
CA LEU A 369 -26.50 32.64 -15.80
C LEU A 369 -26.74 31.69 -16.99
N SER A 370 -27.91 31.78 -17.61
CA SER A 370 -28.28 31.00 -18.80
C SER A 370 -27.42 31.28 -20.03
N ALA A 371 -26.73 32.43 -20.10
CA ALA A 371 -25.83 32.80 -21.18
C ALA A 371 -24.55 31.96 -21.20
N SER A 372 -24.13 31.39 -20.06
CA SER A 372 -23.00 30.46 -20.00
C SER A 372 -23.43 29.07 -20.50
N LYS A 373 -23.03 28.72 -21.72
CA LYS A 373 -23.30 27.43 -22.37
C LYS A 373 -22.01 26.70 -22.77
N PRO A 374 -21.19 26.26 -21.80
CA PRO A 374 -19.89 25.63 -22.06
C PRO A 374 -19.99 24.32 -22.88
N PHE A 375 -21.15 23.65 -22.84
CA PHE A 375 -21.42 22.43 -23.61
C PHE A 375 -22.27 22.67 -24.85
N SER A 376 -22.45 23.92 -25.29
CA SER A 376 -23.39 24.30 -26.36
C SER A 376 -24.83 23.85 -26.07
N VAL A 377 -25.73 23.99 -27.05
CA VAL A 377 -27.15 23.62 -26.97
C VAL A 377 -27.63 22.98 -28.28
N GLY A 378 -28.72 22.23 -28.21
CA GLY A 378 -29.36 21.61 -29.38
C GLY A 378 -28.68 20.32 -29.86
N PHE A 379 -28.93 19.97 -31.12
CA PHE A 379 -28.45 18.72 -31.74
C PHE A 379 -26.92 18.57 -31.73
N HIS A 380 -26.20 19.69 -31.89
CA HIS A 380 -24.75 19.75 -31.81
C HIS A 380 -24.25 20.19 -30.43
N SER A 381 -24.97 19.84 -29.36
CA SER A 381 -24.46 19.96 -28.00
C SER A 381 -23.37 18.92 -27.73
N CYS A 382 -22.53 19.16 -26.74
CA CYS A 382 -21.39 18.30 -26.44
C CYS A 382 -21.85 16.89 -26.05
N LEU A 383 -21.48 15.90 -26.87
CA LEU A 383 -21.73 14.48 -26.62
C LEU A 383 -21.08 14.00 -25.31
N GLY A 384 -19.88 14.49 -25.01
CA GLY A 384 -19.11 14.11 -23.82
C GLY A 384 -19.53 14.78 -22.52
N LYS A 385 -20.60 15.60 -22.51
CA LYS A 385 -21.03 16.36 -21.33
C LYS A 385 -21.16 15.49 -20.05
N PRO A 386 -21.83 14.31 -20.06
CA PRO A 386 -21.95 13.49 -18.85
C PRO A 386 -20.59 13.01 -18.32
N LEU A 387 -19.69 12.60 -19.22
CA LEU A 387 -18.33 12.17 -18.85
C LEU A 387 -17.53 13.32 -18.26
N ALA A 388 -17.52 14.48 -18.90
CA ALA A 388 -16.80 15.66 -18.41
C ALA A 388 -17.25 16.06 -17.00
N TRP A 389 -18.56 16.06 -16.73
CA TRP A 389 -19.09 16.31 -15.39
C TRP A 389 -18.62 15.27 -14.38
N ALA A 390 -18.57 14.00 -14.74
CA ALA A 390 -18.11 12.93 -13.86
C ALA A 390 -16.61 13.07 -13.54
N GLU A 391 -15.79 13.31 -14.56
CA GLU A 391 -14.34 13.50 -14.42
C GLU A 391 -14.03 14.70 -13.52
N ILE A 392 -14.60 15.87 -13.84
CA ILE A 392 -14.33 17.12 -13.11
C ILE A 392 -14.77 16.99 -11.66
N ARG A 393 -15.99 16.50 -11.40
CA ARG A 393 -16.50 16.32 -10.03
C ARG A 393 -15.61 15.38 -9.23
N LEU A 394 -15.28 14.22 -9.79
CA LEU A 394 -14.53 13.20 -9.07
C LEU A 394 -13.08 13.66 -8.81
N ALA A 395 -12.42 14.23 -9.82
CA ALA A 395 -11.04 14.67 -9.71
C ALA A 395 -10.91 15.86 -8.75
N VAL A 396 -11.69 16.93 -8.92
CA VAL A 396 -11.66 18.11 -8.06
C VAL A 396 -11.97 17.72 -6.61
N THR A 397 -13.02 16.92 -6.39
CA THR A 397 -13.41 16.48 -5.04
C THR A 397 -12.30 15.66 -4.39
N ARG A 398 -11.79 14.62 -5.07
CA ARG A 398 -10.76 13.74 -4.48
C ARG A 398 -9.45 14.46 -4.23
N LEU A 399 -9.03 15.33 -5.14
CA LEU A 399 -7.80 16.10 -5.00
C LEU A 399 -7.90 17.06 -3.80
N LEU A 400 -8.94 17.89 -3.72
CA LEU A 400 -9.14 18.85 -2.61
C LEU A 400 -9.42 18.17 -1.26
N TRP A 401 -10.06 17.00 -1.29
CA TRP A 401 -10.23 16.18 -0.08
C TRP A 401 -8.90 15.65 0.43
N THR A 402 -8.05 15.14 -0.47
CA THR A 402 -6.80 14.46 -0.14
C THR A 402 -5.67 15.41 0.18
N PHE A 403 -5.56 16.55 -0.50
CA PHE A 403 -4.37 17.39 -0.47
C PHE A 403 -4.70 18.84 -0.12
N GLU A 404 -3.70 19.56 0.40
CA GLU A 404 -3.70 21.03 0.43
C GLU A 404 -2.94 21.58 -0.77
N PHE A 405 -3.41 22.70 -1.33
CA PHE A 405 -2.86 23.30 -2.55
C PHE A 405 -2.44 24.74 -2.28
N SER A 406 -1.26 25.13 -2.75
CA SER A 406 -0.83 26.52 -2.83
C SER A 406 0.00 26.75 -4.08
N VAL A 407 0.07 27.99 -4.56
CA VAL A 407 0.95 28.37 -5.68
C VAL A 407 2.05 29.27 -5.14
N ASP A 408 3.29 29.07 -5.60
CA ASP A 408 4.38 29.97 -5.29
C ASP A 408 4.21 31.27 -6.09
N ALA A 409 4.64 32.41 -5.56
CA ALA A 409 4.44 33.71 -6.23
C ALA A 409 5.06 33.78 -7.63
N GLU A 410 6.13 33.01 -7.88
CA GLU A 410 6.81 32.88 -9.17
C GLU A 410 6.06 32.02 -10.21
N ASP A 411 5.09 31.21 -9.77
CA ASP A 411 4.32 30.28 -10.60
C ASP A 411 2.87 30.77 -10.85
N GLU A 412 2.52 31.97 -10.42
CA GLU A 412 1.18 32.52 -10.63
C GLU A 412 0.96 32.83 -12.12
N VAL A 413 0.11 32.04 -12.78
CA VAL A 413 -0.19 32.19 -14.21
C VAL A 413 -1.46 33.02 -14.41
N ASP A 414 -1.36 34.00 -15.29
CA ASP A 414 -2.53 34.67 -15.86
C ASP A 414 -3.16 33.78 -16.93
N PHE A 415 -4.26 33.11 -16.57
CA PHE A 415 -4.96 32.17 -17.45
C PHE A 415 -5.49 32.87 -18.72
N ASP A 416 -5.68 34.19 -18.67
CA ASP A 416 -6.24 34.98 -19.77
C ASP A 416 -5.21 35.34 -20.85
N LYS A 417 -3.92 35.12 -20.56
CA LYS A 417 -2.81 35.35 -21.50
C LYS A 417 -2.36 34.08 -22.24
N GLN A 418 -3.12 33.00 -22.16
CA GLN A 418 -2.82 31.77 -22.90
C GLN A 418 -2.98 31.95 -24.41
N GLU A 419 -2.10 31.30 -25.18
CA GLU A 419 -2.22 31.25 -26.63
C GLU A 419 -3.40 30.37 -27.05
N LEU A 420 -4.32 30.94 -27.84
CA LEU A 420 -5.41 30.21 -28.47
C LEU A 420 -4.89 29.43 -29.68
N VAL A 421 -5.08 28.11 -29.69
CA VAL A 421 -4.72 27.25 -30.83
C VAL A 421 -6.02 26.73 -31.45
N VAL A 422 -6.32 27.15 -32.69
CA VAL A 422 -7.53 26.74 -33.44
C VAL A 422 -8.85 27.01 -32.67
N GLY A 423 -8.93 28.15 -31.97
CA GLY A 423 -10.13 28.50 -31.18
C GLY A 423 -10.32 27.66 -29.92
N LEU A 424 -9.37 26.79 -29.59
CA LEU A 424 -9.27 26.05 -28.34
C LEU A 424 -8.26 26.72 -27.41
N ALA A 425 -8.56 26.75 -26.11
CA ALA A 425 -7.58 27.12 -25.09
C ALA A 425 -6.61 25.95 -24.89
N ALA A 426 -5.38 26.08 -25.41
CA ALA A 426 -4.36 25.04 -25.28
C ALA A 426 -3.71 25.12 -23.89
N SER A 427 -3.96 24.12 -23.04
CA SER A 427 -3.48 24.15 -21.65
C SER A 427 -1.94 24.11 -21.54
N LYS A 428 -1.24 23.71 -22.61
CA LYS A 428 0.22 23.48 -22.61
C LYS A 428 1.06 24.75 -22.40
N THR A 429 0.49 25.94 -22.61
CA THR A 429 1.17 27.22 -22.35
C THR A 429 1.10 27.67 -20.89
N ALA A 430 0.22 27.09 -20.07
CA ALA A 430 0.16 27.34 -18.62
C ALA A 430 0.57 26.08 -17.86
N ARG A 431 1.88 25.89 -17.71
CA ARG A 431 2.42 24.94 -16.73
C ARG A 431 2.21 25.53 -15.35
N ILE A 432 1.17 25.08 -14.66
CA ILE A 432 0.85 25.58 -13.33
C ILE A 432 1.51 24.66 -12.33
N ASN A 433 2.62 25.12 -11.79
CA ASN A 433 3.27 24.43 -10.69
C ASN A 433 2.51 24.76 -9.42
N ILE A 434 1.84 23.75 -8.87
CA ILE A 434 1.16 23.87 -7.59
C ILE A 434 1.96 23.09 -6.57
N ARG A 435 2.14 23.70 -5.41
CA ARG A 435 2.70 23.07 -4.22
C ARG A 435 1.60 22.25 -3.57
N VAL A 436 1.77 20.94 -3.61
CA VAL A 436 0.91 19.98 -2.91
C VAL A 436 1.47 19.82 -1.50
N LEU A 437 0.76 20.43 -0.55
CA LEU A 437 1.10 20.42 0.86
C LEU A 437 0.45 19.18 1.51
N ARG A 438 1.11 18.03 1.30
CA ARG A 438 0.90 16.73 1.99
C ARG A 438 -0.49 16.06 1.79
N PRO A 439 -0.58 14.72 1.87
CA PRO A 439 -1.84 14.01 2.04
C PRO A 439 -2.45 14.30 3.43
N ARG A 440 -3.76 14.51 3.49
CA ARG A 440 -4.52 14.66 4.73
C ARG A 440 -4.69 13.31 5.42
N THR A 441 -3.70 13.00 6.23
CA THR A 441 -3.97 12.69 7.63
C THR A 441 -2.94 13.47 8.43
N PRO A 442 -3.32 14.29 9.43
CA PRO A 442 -2.44 14.34 10.57
C PRO A 442 -2.45 12.90 11.09
N ILE A 443 -1.39 12.17 10.81
CA ILE A 443 -1.09 10.87 11.42
C ILE A 443 -1.30 11.04 12.94
N VAL A 444 -1.01 12.22 13.46
CA VAL A 444 -0.89 12.48 14.87
C VAL A 444 -1.82 13.61 15.28
N GLU A 445 -2.58 13.41 16.34
CA GLU A 445 -3.63 14.33 16.80
C GLU A 445 -3.06 15.63 17.36
N THR A 446 -1.78 15.64 17.73
CA THR A 446 -1.09 16.79 18.32
C THR A 446 0.31 16.95 17.72
N GLU A 447 0.84 18.17 17.74
CA GLU A 447 2.23 18.44 17.35
C GLU A 447 3.23 17.66 18.21
N GLN A 448 2.90 17.47 19.49
CA GLN A 448 3.75 16.70 20.40
C GLN A 448 3.83 15.23 19.99
N GLU A 449 2.69 14.62 19.63
CA GLU A 449 2.65 13.26 19.09
C GLU A 449 3.42 13.15 17.77
N TYR A 450 3.34 14.15 16.88
CA TYR A 450 4.15 14.19 15.66
C TYR A 450 5.64 14.09 15.93
N ARG A 451 6.14 14.87 16.90
CA ARG A 451 7.56 14.87 17.22
C ARG A 451 8.03 13.50 17.69
N TYR A 452 7.26 12.80 18.52
CA TYR A 452 7.64 11.46 18.98
C TYR A 452 7.46 10.38 17.92
N PHE A 453 6.43 10.50 17.07
CA PHE A 453 6.27 9.61 15.92
C PHE A 453 7.43 9.76 14.94
N CYS A 454 7.81 11.00 14.58
CA CYS A 454 9.00 11.26 13.77
C CYS A 454 10.26 10.73 14.43
N PHE A 455 10.45 10.97 15.73
CA PHE A 455 11.59 10.43 16.47
C PHE A 455 11.62 8.89 16.42
N PHE A 456 10.46 8.25 16.53
CA PHE A 456 10.36 6.80 16.36
C PHE A 456 10.83 6.38 14.97
N THR A 457 10.30 7.03 13.92
CA THR A 457 10.61 6.69 12.52
C THR A 457 12.07 6.91 12.16
N GLU A 458 12.70 7.99 12.62
CA GLU A 458 14.04 8.41 12.21
C GLU A 458 15.14 7.76 13.07
N ASN A 459 14.88 7.54 14.37
CA ASN A 459 15.89 7.12 15.33
C ASN A 459 15.57 5.77 15.98
N THR A 460 14.36 5.61 16.53
CA THR A 460 14.02 4.41 17.30
C THR A 460 14.02 3.15 16.44
N THR A 461 13.48 3.21 15.21
CA THR A 461 13.47 2.06 14.28
C THR A 461 14.87 1.47 14.07
N ARG A 462 15.88 2.32 13.88
CA ARG A 462 17.28 1.89 13.70
C ARG A 462 17.81 1.16 14.93
N ARG A 463 17.49 1.64 16.14
CA ARG A 463 17.87 0.99 17.40
C ARG A 463 17.15 -0.35 17.59
N LEU A 464 15.85 -0.41 17.29
CA LEU A 464 15.06 -1.64 17.43
C LEU A 464 15.55 -2.78 16.54
N CYS A 465 16.01 -2.48 15.32
CA CYS A 465 16.60 -3.48 14.42
C CYS A 465 17.90 -4.11 14.96
N GLY A 466 18.64 -3.40 15.81
CA GLY A 466 19.95 -3.85 16.28
C GLY A 466 20.91 -4.15 15.13
N PHE A 467 21.46 -5.37 15.13
CA PHE A 467 22.48 -5.81 14.16
C PHE A 467 21.92 -6.49 12.92
N PHE A 468 20.63 -6.83 12.90
CA PHE A 468 20.00 -7.52 11.77
C PHE A 468 19.02 -6.57 11.07
N GLU A 469 19.27 -6.29 9.79
CA GLU A 469 18.38 -5.41 9.02
C GLU A 469 17.07 -6.13 8.70
N SER A 470 15.99 -5.74 9.38
CA SER A 470 14.65 -6.29 9.17
C SER A 470 13.69 -5.24 8.60
N LYS A 471 12.83 -5.69 7.68
CA LYS A 471 11.72 -4.88 7.14
C LYS A 471 10.61 -4.65 8.17
N LEU A 472 10.60 -5.42 9.26
CA LEU A 472 9.60 -5.32 10.32
C LEU A 472 9.47 -3.88 10.84
N TRP A 473 10.55 -3.30 11.36
CA TRP A 473 10.53 -1.97 11.96
C TRP A 473 10.62 -0.84 10.92
N SER A 474 11.36 -1.07 9.84
CA SER A 474 11.65 -0.05 8.83
C SER A 474 10.55 0.15 7.79
N HIS A 475 9.68 -0.85 7.57
CA HIS A 475 8.63 -0.80 6.55
C HIS A 475 7.28 -1.21 7.12
N LEU A 476 7.14 -2.45 7.62
CA LEU A 476 5.84 -3.01 8.01
C LEU A 476 5.20 -2.24 9.17
N MET A 477 5.99 -1.94 10.20
CA MET A 477 5.53 -1.20 11.37
C MET A 477 5.19 0.25 11.02
N LEU A 478 5.98 0.89 10.16
CA LEU A 478 5.71 2.26 9.71
C LEU A 478 4.43 2.32 8.88
N GLN A 479 4.26 1.42 7.90
CA GLN A 479 3.05 1.31 7.10
C GLN A 479 1.81 1.03 7.97
N ALA A 480 1.94 0.18 8.98
CA ALA A 480 0.87 -0.10 9.92
C ALA A 480 0.56 1.10 10.83
N GLY A 481 1.58 1.85 11.29
CA GLY A 481 1.38 3.09 12.04
C GLY A 481 0.72 4.20 11.23
N GLU A 482 0.95 4.23 9.92
CA GLU A 482 0.25 5.12 8.99
C GLU A 482 -1.23 4.76 8.83
N GLN A 483 -1.57 3.47 8.88
CA GLN A 483 -2.92 2.98 8.60
C GLN A 483 -3.79 2.82 9.87
N GLU A 484 -3.19 2.38 10.97
CA GLU A 484 -3.89 1.93 12.17
C GLU A 484 -3.58 2.85 13.37
N ARG A 485 -4.62 3.48 13.92
CA ARG A 485 -4.48 4.43 15.04
C ARG A 485 -3.87 3.80 16.31
N PRO A 486 -4.27 2.59 16.76
CA PRO A 486 -3.68 1.98 17.95
C PRO A 486 -2.17 1.76 17.82
N ILE A 487 -1.72 1.30 16.64
CA ILE A 487 -0.31 1.04 16.33
C ILE A 487 0.48 2.35 16.40
N ARG A 488 -0.06 3.42 15.82
CA ARG A 488 0.56 4.75 15.84
C ARG A 488 0.76 5.34 17.23
N HIS A 489 -0.24 5.24 18.09
CA HIS A 489 -0.14 5.72 19.47
C HIS A 489 0.90 4.89 20.25
N ALA A 490 0.96 3.57 20.03
CA ALA A 490 1.99 2.73 20.62
C ALA A 490 3.40 3.09 20.12
N MET A 491 3.58 3.36 18.82
CA MET A 491 4.87 3.83 18.27
C MET A 491 5.29 5.17 18.88
N SER A 492 4.36 6.12 19.01
CA SER A 492 4.62 7.43 19.62
C SER A 492 4.99 7.30 21.10
N ALA A 493 4.35 6.37 21.82
CA ALA A 493 4.68 6.06 23.21
C ALA A 493 6.11 5.51 23.35
N ILE A 494 6.51 4.60 22.46
CA ILE A 494 7.87 4.05 22.43
C ILE A 494 8.89 5.14 22.05
N GLY A 495 8.59 5.98 21.07
CA GLY A 495 9.45 7.10 20.67
C GLY A 495 9.70 8.07 21.82
N ALA A 496 8.69 8.34 22.65
CA ALA A 496 8.83 9.15 23.86
C ALA A 496 9.70 8.49 24.94
N LEU A 497 9.54 7.18 25.19
CA LEU A 497 10.41 6.44 26.13
C LEU A 497 11.87 6.40 25.65
N ASP A 498 12.08 6.16 24.37
CA ASP A 498 13.42 6.07 23.79
C ASP A 498 14.13 7.44 23.80
N LEU A 499 13.37 8.54 23.65
CA LEU A 499 13.92 9.89 23.83
C LEU A 499 14.38 10.16 25.28
N ILE A 500 13.75 9.55 26.29
CA ILE A 500 14.22 9.64 27.68
C ILE A 500 15.62 9.01 27.81
N LEU A 501 15.85 7.86 27.18
CA LEU A 501 17.16 7.20 27.17
C LEU A 501 18.20 8.11 26.52
N HIS A 502 17.89 8.65 25.35
CA HIS A 502 18.76 9.57 24.62
C HIS A 502 19.09 10.85 25.42
N THR A 503 18.10 11.39 26.15
CA THR A 503 18.26 12.60 26.95
C THR A 503 19.17 12.36 28.16
N LYS A 504 19.07 11.17 28.78
CA LYS A 504 19.93 10.77 29.90
C LYS A 504 21.40 10.62 29.50
N GLU A 505 21.67 10.18 28.27
CA GLU A 505 23.03 10.04 27.75
C GLU A 505 23.71 11.40 27.50
N GLN A 506 22.97 12.37 26.97
CA GLN A 506 23.55 13.67 26.59
C GLN A 506 23.80 14.60 27.79
N LYS A 507 22.94 14.58 28.82
CA LYS A 507 23.00 15.53 29.96
C LYS A 507 22.56 14.89 31.29
N PRO A 508 23.41 14.10 31.96
CA PRO A 508 22.98 13.27 33.09
C PRO A 508 22.49 14.02 34.35
N HIS A 509 22.78 15.32 34.53
CA HIS A 509 22.65 15.98 35.85
C HIS A 509 22.06 17.42 35.90
N SER A 510 21.17 17.83 34.99
CA SER A 510 20.50 19.16 35.10
C SER A 510 19.05 19.08 35.63
N LEU A 511 18.63 20.06 36.43
CA LEU A 511 17.24 20.19 36.93
C LEU A 511 16.23 20.34 35.78
N VAL A 512 16.60 21.08 34.73
CA VAL A 512 15.80 21.22 33.50
C VAL A 512 15.61 19.86 32.83
N THR A 513 16.67 19.04 32.78
CA THR A 513 16.62 17.69 32.21
C THR A 513 15.65 16.77 32.95
N ARG A 514 15.52 16.91 34.28
CA ARG A 514 14.56 16.09 35.06
C ARG A 514 13.11 16.42 34.71
N SER A 515 12.76 17.70 34.60
CA SER A 515 11.43 18.15 34.19
C SER A 515 11.09 17.64 32.78
N THR A 516 12.02 17.74 31.84
CA THR A 516 11.79 17.27 30.45
C THR A 516 11.62 15.76 30.36
N ILE A 517 12.37 14.98 31.17
CA ILE A 517 12.22 13.53 31.25
C ILE A 517 10.84 13.15 31.80
N GLU A 518 10.36 13.86 32.82
CA GLU A 518 9.04 13.64 33.40
C GLU A 518 7.92 13.91 32.39
N ASP A 519 8.03 14.97 31.59
CA ASP A 519 7.08 15.28 30.51
C ASP A 519 7.03 14.17 29.44
N HIS A 520 8.20 13.69 28.98
CA HIS A 520 8.29 12.57 28.04
C HIS A 520 7.66 11.30 28.62
N HIS A 521 7.90 11.04 29.91
CA HIS A 521 7.39 9.86 30.60
C HIS A 521 5.87 9.88 30.74
N ILE A 522 5.30 11.01 31.18
CA ILE A 522 3.84 11.20 31.28
C ILE A 522 3.19 11.04 29.91
N PHE A 523 3.80 11.62 28.87
CA PHE A 523 3.30 11.48 27.50
C PHE A 523 3.31 10.02 27.05
N ALA A 524 4.40 9.29 27.27
CA ALA A 524 4.54 7.89 26.89
C ALA A 524 3.43 7.01 27.49
N ILE A 525 3.17 7.14 28.79
CA ILE A 525 2.13 6.36 29.48
C ILE A 525 0.73 6.71 28.95
N LYS A 526 0.44 8.00 28.73
CA LYS A 526 -0.86 8.44 28.17
C LYS A 526 -1.10 7.86 26.78
N GLN A 527 -0.09 7.87 25.91
CA GLN A 527 -0.20 7.31 24.57
C GLN A 527 -0.31 5.78 24.59
N TYR A 528 0.42 5.10 25.48
CA TYR A 528 0.30 3.66 25.69
C TYR A 528 -1.12 3.26 26.13
N ASP A 529 -1.68 3.91 27.15
CA ASP A 529 -3.06 3.67 27.61
C ASP A 529 -4.08 3.92 26.49
N LYS A 530 -3.90 5.02 25.74
CA LYS A 530 -4.73 5.35 24.59
C LYS A 530 -4.66 4.28 23.50
N ALA A 531 -3.46 3.79 23.16
CA ALA A 531 -3.26 2.73 22.19
C ALA A 531 -4.02 1.45 22.57
N VAL A 532 -3.92 1.03 23.83
CA VAL A 532 -4.62 -0.16 24.35
C VAL A 532 -6.14 0.01 24.33
N LYS A 533 -6.65 1.17 24.73
CA LYS A 533 -8.09 1.47 24.68
C LYS A 533 -8.64 1.41 23.26
N LEU A 534 -7.95 2.06 22.32
CA LEU A 534 -8.35 2.06 20.91
C LEU A 534 -8.32 0.66 20.31
N MET A 535 -7.27 -0.13 20.60
CA MET A 535 -7.19 -1.51 20.11
C MET A 535 -8.36 -2.36 20.63
N LYS A 536 -8.75 -2.19 21.90
CA LYS A 536 -9.91 -2.89 22.47
C LYS A 536 -11.21 -2.51 21.77
N THR A 537 -11.41 -1.22 21.50
CA THR A 537 -12.58 -0.72 20.77
C THR A 537 -12.60 -1.26 19.33
N ASP A 538 -11.49 -1.19 18.62
CA ASP A 538 -11.38 -1.66 17.23
C ASP A 538 -11.71 -3.16 17.10
N ILE A 539 -11.22 -3.97 18.04
CA ILE A 539 -11.54 -5.42 18.11
C ILE A 539 -13.04 -5.65 18.32
N ALA A 540 -13.70 -4.83 19.15
CA ALA A 540 -15.13 -4.96 19.44
C ALA A 540 -16.03 -4.52 18.27
N GLU A 541 -15.64 -3.49 17.53
CA GLU A 541 -16.47 -2.89 16.46
C GLU A 541 -16.28 -3.54 15.09
N ARG A 542 -15.04 -3.87 14.72
CA ARG A 542 -14.66 -4.23 13.33
C ARG A 542 -14.20 -5.68 13.17
N GLY A 543 -14.08 -6.43 14.28
CA GLY A 543 -13.37 -7.70 14.31
C GLY A 543 -11.84 -7.50 14.28
N HIS A 544 -11.08 -8.57 14.52
CA HIS A 544 -9.62 -8.49 14.60
C HIS A 544 -8.96 -8.92 13.28
N SER A 545 -8.14 -8.04 12.70
CA SER A 545 -7.14 -8.45 11.72
C SER A 545 -5.98 -9.12 12.48
N LEU A 546 -5.69 -10.39 12.19
CA LEU A 546 -4.60 -11.14 12.82
C LEU A 546 -3.28 -10.36 12.70
N ARG A 547 -2.98 -9.84 11.51
CA ARG A 547 -1.79 -9.01 11.23
C ARG A 547 -1.71 -7.79 12.15
N THR A 548 -2.80 -7.04 12.28
CA THR A 548 -2.86 -5.82 13.11
C THR A 548 -2.70 -6.18 14.60
N ALA A 549 -3.32 -7.27 15.06
CA ALA A 549 -3.19 -7.75 16.43
C ALA A 549 -1.75 -8.18 16.77
N LEU A 550 -1.08 -8.88 15.86
CA LEU A 550 0.31 -9.32 16.02
C LEU A 550 1.27 -8.12 16.05
N LEU A 551 1.15 -7.17 15.13
CA LEU A 551 1.96 -5.94 15.14
C LEU A 551 1.74 -5.12 16.41
N PHE A 552 0.49 -5.02 16.88
CA PHE A 552 0.17 -4.35 18.13
C PHE A 552 0.84 -5.05 19.33
N CYS A 553 0.75 -6.38 19.41
CA CYS A 553 1.43 -7.15 20.45
C CYS A 553 2.95 -6.94 20.42
N LEU A 554 3.60 -6.90 19.26
CA LEU A 554 5.04 -6.61 19.15
C LEU A 554 5.40 -5.23 19.73
N LEU A 555 4.59 -4.20 19.44
CA LEU A 555 4.79 -2.85 19.98
C LEU A 555 4.59 -2.81 21.50
N ILE A 556 3.58 -3.48 22.02
CA ILE A 556 3.35 -3.56 23.46
C ILE A 556 4.50 -4.30 24.14
N VAL A 557 4.94 -5.44 23.62
CA VAL A 557 6.12 -6.16 24.14
C VAL A 557 7.36 -5.25 24.15
N CYS A 558 7.57 -4.48 23.08
CA CYS A 558 8.67 -3.51 23.01
C CYS A 558 8.54 -2.41 24.08
N PHE A 559 7.36 -1.81 24.22
CA PHE A 559 7.10 -0.77 25.22
C PHE A 559 7.32 -1.30 26.64
N GLU A 560 6.77 -2.47 26.97
CA GLU A 560 6.85 -3.08 28.30
C GLU A 560 8.29 -3.47 28.66
N ASN A 561 9.08 -3.98 27.71
CA ASN A 561 10.50 -4.26 27.93
C ASN A 561 11.33 -2.98 28.11
N LEU A 562 11.03 -1.91 27.36
CA LEU A 562 11.65 -0.59 27.56
C LEU A 562 11.26 0.04 28.90
N TYR A 563 10.02 -0.13 29.32
CA TYR A 563 9.50 0.39 30.57
C TYR A 563 9.97 -0.40 31.80
N GLY A 564 10.24 -1.71 31.63
CA GLY A 564 10.75 -2.61 32.66
C GLY A 564 9.68 -3.54 33.28
N THR A 565 8.58 -3.77 32.59
CA THR A 565 7.40 -4.52 33.02
C THR A 565 7.32 -5.88 32.32
N GLN A 566 8.31 -6.73 32.58
CA GLN A 566 8.54 -7.99 31.85
C GLN A 566 7.39 -9.01 31.97
N GLN A 567 6.64 -9.02 33.08
CA GLN A 567 5.47 -9.90 33.23
C GLN A 567 4.39 -9.56 32.20
N SER A 568 4.09 -8.26 32.02
CA SER A 568 3.14 -7.79 31.00
C SER A 568 3.62 -8.14 29.60
N ALA A 569 4.91 -7.89 29.31
CA ALA A 569 5.53 -8.27 28.05
C ALA A 569 5.34 -9.78 27.75
N THR A 570 5.55 -10.65 28.75
CA THR A 570 5.39 -12.10 28.59
C THR A 570 3.95 -12.51 28.25
N VAL A 571 2.96 -11.86 28.88
CA VAL A 571 1.54 -12.11 28.56
C VAL A 571 1.24 -11.79 27.10
N HIS A 572 1.78 -10.68 26.57
CA HIS A 572 1.60 -10.30 25.17
C HIS A 572 2.37 -11.20 24.18
N ILE A 573 3.54 -11.71 24.56
CA ILE A 573 4.27 -12.72 23.78
C ILE A 573 3.40 -13.98 23.64
N ILE A 574 2.91 -14.52 24.76
CA ILE A 574 2.08 -15.74 24.77
C ILE A 574 0.77 -15.52 24.00
N ALA A 575 0.14 -14.35 24.16
CA ALA A 575 -1.07 -14.02 23.41
C ALA A 575 -0.83 -14.04 21.89
N GLY A 576 0.27 -13.43 21.43
CA GLY A 576 0.63 -13.45 20.01
C GLY A 576 0.94 -14.85 19.47
N ILE A 577 1.67 -15.66 20.24
CA ILE A 577 1.94 -17.07 19.88
C ILE A 577 0.63 -17.86 19.75
N ARG A 578 -0.28 -17.72 20.72
CA ARG A 578 -1.60 -18.39 20.67
C ARG A 578 -2.45 -17.96 19.48
N LEU A 579 -2.39 -16.69 19.08
CA LEU A 579 -3.08 -16.20 17.89
C LEU A 579 -2.54 -16.88 16.62
N ILE A 580 -1.22 -17.06 16.53
CA ILE A 580 -0.57 -17.75 15.41
C ILE A 580 -0.95 -19.24 15.40
N GLU A 581 -0.90 -19.91 16.56
CA GLU A 581 -1.27 -21.33 16.71
C GLU A 581 -2.75 -21.57 16.34
N ALA A 582 -3.67 -20.74 16.86
CA ALA A 582 -5.09 -20.84 16.55
C ALA A 582 -5.37 -20.67 15.05
N TYR A 583 -4.69 -19.70 14.40
CA TYR A 583 -4.83 -19.49 12.97
C TYR A 583 -4.33 -20.68 12.14
N HIS A 584 -3.24 -21.34 12.53
CA HIS A 584 -2.75 -22.57 11.86
C HIS A 584 -3.77 -23.69 11.94
N HIS A 585 -4.40 -23.87 13.11
CA HIS A 585 -5.40 -24.91 13.33
C HIS A 585 -6.65 -24.70 12.45
N ASP A 586 -7.11 -23.46 12.31
CA ASP A 586 -8.30 -23.14 11.50
C ASP A 586 -8.07 -23.29 9.97
N HIS A 587 -6.83 -23.12 9.49
CA HIS A 587 -6.52 -23.23 8.06
C HIS A 587 -6.17 -24.65 7.63
N THR A 588 -5.52 -25.43 8.49
CA THR A 588 -5.23 -26.86 8.22
C THR A 588 -6.52 -27.70 8.18
N SER A 589 -7.54 -27.33 8.99
CA SER A 589 -8.84 -27.99 9.03
C SER A 589 -9.78 -27.68 7.85
N ARG A 590 -9.53 -26.60 7.08
CA ARG A 590 -10.38 -26.15 5.96
C ARG A 590 -9.93 -26.58 4.56
N SER A 591 -8.84 -27.33 4.41
CA SER A 591 -8.36 -27.73 3.07
C SER A 591 -9.26 -28.80 2.42
N ASP A 592 -9.78 -28.50 1.21
CA ASP A 592 -10.50 -29.43 0.31
C ASP A 592 -9.54 -30.47 -0.29
N LYS A 593 -8.91 -31.30 0.54
CA LYS A 593 -8.10 -32.43 0.07
C LYS A 593 -8.95 -33.68 -0.17
N SER A 594 -8.65 -34.41 -1.23
CA SER A 594 -9.35 -35.64 -1.61
C SER A 594 -9.23 -36.74 -0.55
N PRO A 595 -10.17 -37.71 -0.48
CA PRO A 595 -10.12 -38.82 0.49
C PRO A 595 -8.84 -39.66 0.40
N LEU A 596 -8.22 -39.74 -0.78
CA LEU A 596 -6.98 -40.48 -1.01
C LEU A 596 -5.75 -39.77 -0.43
N GLN A 597 -5.71 -38.43 -0.45
CA GLN A 597 -4.65 -37.65 0.20
C GLN A 597 -4.76 -37.66 1.72
N LYS A 598 -5.98 -37.79 2.26
CA LYS A 598 -6.21 -37.96 3.71
C LYS A 598 -5.70 -39.31 4.25
N ALA A 599 -5.60 -40.33 3.40
CA ALA A 599 -5.12 -41.66 3.78
C ALA A 599 -3.60 -41.82 3.67
N GLU A 600 -2.93 -41.05 2.80
CA GLU A 600 -1.45 -41.00 2.77
C GLU A 600 -0.89 -40.09 3.89
N GLU A 601 -1.62 -39.05 4.29
CA GLU A 601 -1.29 -38.19 5.44
C GLU A 601 -1.77 -38.74 6.79
N SER A 602 -2.55 -39.83 6.85
CA SER A 602 -2.98 -40.42 8.14
C SER A 602 -1.84 -41.04 8.94
N ASN A 603 -0.65 -41.19 8.35
CA ASN A 603 0.58 -41.53 9.06
C ASN A 603 1.41 -40.28 9.46
N ALA A 604 0.96 -39.07 9.12
CA ALA A 604 1.59 -37.78 9.40
C ALA A 604 0.72 -36.88 10.32
N SER A 605 -0.08 -37.50 11.20
CA SER A 605 -0.97 -36.81 12.14
C SER A 605 -0.24 -36.26 13.36
N THR A 606 0.72 -35.33 13.21
CA THR A 606 1.40 -34.71 14.38
C THR A 606 1.96 -33.29 14.21
N ASP A 607 1.81 -32.63 13.05
CA ASP A 607 2.33 -31.26 12.86
C ASP A 607 1.34 -30.17 13.35
N SER A 608 0.68 -30.37 14.50
CA SER A 608 -0.29 -29.40 15.03
C SER A 608 0.29 -28.40 16.03
N VAL A 609 1.60 -28.38 16.26
CA VAL A 609 2.23 -27.49 17.24
C VAL A 609 3.48 -26.83 16.64
N THR A 610 3.37 -25.52 16.40
CA THR A 610 4.45 -24.50 16.39
C THR A 610 5.37 -24.30 15.18
N PHE A 611 6.03 -23.14 15.26
CA PHE A 611 6.60 -22.29 14.22
C PHE A 611 7.59 -22.94 13.25
N GLY A 612 7.48 -22.58 11.97
CA GLY A 612 8.46 -22.86 10.90
C GLY A 612 9.44 -21.71 10.63
N ILE A 613 10.09 -21.74 9.46
CA ILE A 613 10.99 -20.68 8.94
C ILE A 613 10.21 -19.59 8.19
N ALA A 614 9.03 -19.92 7.67
CA ALA A 614 8.15 -19.00 6.97
C ALA A 614 6.73 -19.12 7.52
N SER A 615 5.96 -18.06 7.37
CA SER A 615 4.53 -18.06 7.58
C SER A 615 3.87 -19.05 6.61
N PRO A 616 2.90 -19.88 7.05
CA PRO A 616 2.19 -20.77 6.13
C PRO A 616 1.34 -20.01 5.12
N VAL A 617 0.94 -18.78 5.45
CA VAL A 617 0.14 -17.90 4.59
C VAL A 617 0.76 -16.50 4.59
N PRO A 618 1.84 -16.28 3.83
CA PRO A 618 2.53 -14.98 3.78
C PRO A 618 1.66 -13.82 3.27
N SER A 619 0.54 -14.11 2.62
CA SER A 619 -0.44 -13.09 2.20
C SER A 619 -1.18 -12.44 3.36
N ASP A 620 -1.31 -13.15 4.48
CA ASP A 620 -2.12 -12.75 5.64
C ASP A 620 -1.23 -12.27 6.79
N VAL A 621 -0.11 -12.97 7.02
CA VAL A 621 0.93 -12.58 7.98
C VAL A 621 2.29 -12.76 7.33
N GLU A 622 3.04 -11.68 7.20
CA GLU A 622 4.38 -11.68 6.61
C GLU A 622 5.38 -12.48 7.46
N ASP A 623 6.39 -13.07 6.81
CA ASP A 623 7.42 -13.89 7.44
C ASP A 623 8.17 -13.13 8.54
N GLU A 624 8.39 -11.82 8.38
CA GLU A 624 9.08 -11.00 9.38
C GLU A 624 8.30 -10.88 10.69
N ILE A 625 6.96 -10.79 10.63
CA ILE A 625 6.11 -10.75 11.83
C ILE A 625 6.13 -12.12 12.50
N TYR A 626 5.99 -13.17 11.68
CA TYR A 626 6.01 -14.55 12.15
C TYR A 626 7.33 -14.91 12.87
N GLN A 627 8.47 -14.58 12.25
CA GLN A 627 9.80 -14.82 12.82
C GLN A 627 10.06 -13.97 14.08
N ALA A 628 9.50 -12.77 14.18
CA ALA A 628 9.62 -11.96 15.39
C ALA A 628 9.00 -12.65 16.61
N PHE A 629 7.86 -13.34 16.46
CA PHE A 629 7.27 -14.12 17.55
C PHE A 629 8.07 -15.37 17.87
N GLY A 630 8.68 -16.02 16.88
CA GLY A 630 9.64 -17.11 17.12
C GLY A 630 10.84 -16.66 17.97
N LEU A 631 11.37 -15.47 17.71
CA LEU A 631 12.42 -14.86 18.54
C LEU A 631 11.94 -14.51 19.95
N LEU A 632 10.72 -14.00 20.08
CA LEU A 632 10.13 -13.67 21.38
C LEU A 632 9.85 -14.92 22.23
N GLU A 633 9.54 -16.05 21.61
CA GLU A 633 9.41 -17.33 22.28
C GLU A 633 10.75 -17.79 22.87
N ILE A 634 11.84 -17.73 22.08
CA ILE A 634 13.22 -17.98 22.55
C ILE A 634 13.57 -17.10 23.76
N ALA A 635 13.23 -15.82 23.68
CA ALA A 635 13.41 -14.86 24.77
C ALA A 635 12.60 -15.23 26.02
N SER A 636 11.34 -15.64 25.87
CA SER A 636 10.47 -16.03 26.99
C SER A 636 10.96 -17.30 27.70
N LEU A 637 11.39 -18.31 26.93
CA LEU A 637 11.92 -19.58 27.43
C LEU A 637 13.20 -19.39 28.27
N SER A 638 14.02 -18.40 27.93
CA SER A 638 15.30 -18.14 28.61
C SER A 638 15.17 -17.77 30.10
N PHE A 639 13.97 -17.36 30.56
CA PHE A 639 13.73 -16.94 31.94
C PHE A 639 12.77 -17.86 32.72
N ASN A 640 12.45 -19.05 32.21
CA ASN A 640 11.55 -20.02 32.85
C ASN A 640 10.21 -19.41 33.30
N VAL A 641 9.64 -18.51 32.49
CA VAL A 641 8.37 -17.83 32.81
C VAL A 641 7.16 -18.63 32.28
N GLU A 642 7.37 -19.71 31.52
CA GLU A 642 6.27 -20.44 30.89
C GLU A 642 5.55 -21.41 31.83
N GLY A 643 4.23 -21.22 31.95
CA GLY A 643 3.29 -22.15 32.58
C GLY A 643 2.62 -23.14 31.61
N ARG A 644 3.24 -23.43 30.45
CA ARG A 644 2.65 -24.33 29.42
C ARG A 644 2.92 -25.82 29.66
N GLY A 645 3.81 -26.17 30.60
CA GLY A 645 4.04 -27.54 31.07
C GLY A 645 4.89 -28.41 30.14
N MET A 646 5.39 -29.54 30.66
CA MET A 646 6.32 -30.43 29.95
C MET A 646 5.75 -31.00 28.65
N ALA A 647 4.44 -31.25 28.59
CA ALA A 647 3.77 -31.77 27.40
C ALA A 647 3.91 -30.83 26.19
N TYR A 648 3.86 -29.50 26.40
CA TYR A 648 4.08 -28.54 25.32
C TYR A 648 5.53 -28.57 24.82
N HIS A 649 6.52 -28.61 25.72
CA HIS A 649 7.94 -28.72 25.35
C HIS A 649 8.23 -29.99 24.54
N MET A 650 7.61 -31.10 24.90
CA MET A 650 7.75 -32.38 24.18
C MET A 650 7.21 -32.33 22.75
N LEU A 651 6.23 -31.50 22.46
CA LEU A 651 5.71 -31.27 21.11
C LEU A 651 6.56 -30.21 20.38
N ALA A 652 6.82 -29.08 21.05
CA ALA A 652 7.45 -27.91 20.46
C ALA A 652 8.96 -28.09 20.13
N LYS A 653 9.61 -29.11 20.69
CA LYS A 653 10.98 -29.48 20.34
C LYS A 653 11.10 -29.98 18.89
N ASP A 654 10.07 -30.64 18.35
CA ASP A 654 10.13 -31.23 17.01
C ASP A 654 9.58 -30.29 15.92
N SER A 655 9.23 -29.07 16.27
CA SER A 655 8.58 -28.09 15.40
C SER A 655 9.46 -27.61 14.27
N GLY A 656 8.94 -27.63 13.04
CA GLY A 656 9.71 -27.25 11.87
C GLY A 656 10.84 -28.23 11.52
N SER A 657 10.80 -29.46 12.02
CA SER A 657 11.81 -30.50 11.72
C SER A 657 11.99 -30.74 10.22
N SER A 658 10.93 -30.62 9.41
CA SER A 658 11.02 -30.68 7.94
C SER A 658 11.91 -29.58 7.37
N CYS A 659 11.80 -28.35 7.89
CA CYS A 659 12.65 -27.24 7.47
C CYS A 659 14.11 -27.49 7.84
N ALA A 660 14.37 -27.99 9.06
CA ALA A 660 15.72 -28.31 9.52
C ALA A 660 16.37 -29.44 8.71
N LYS A 661 15.61 -30.48 8.35
CA LYS A 661 16.07 -31.57 7.47
C LYS A 661 16.43 -31.08 6.06
N ASN A 662 15.70 -30.08 5.56
CA ASN A 662 15.91 -29.48 4.24
C ASN A 662 16.83 -28.24 4.29
N MET A 663 17.65 -28.09 5.33
CA MET A 663 18.59 -26.97 5.44
C MET A 663 19.62 -27.01 4.30
N PRO A 664 19.87 -25.88 3.60
CA PRO A 664 20.83 -25.85 2.52
C PRO A 664 22.25 -26.07 3.04
N SER A 665 23.11 -26.67 2.20
CA SER A 665 24.52 -26.90 2.54
C SER A 665 25.36 -25.62 2.59
N ARG A 666 24.84 -24.50 2.07
CA ARG A 666 25.43 -23.15 2.14
C ARG A 666 24.33 -22.11 2.16
N PHE A 667 24.43 -21.13 3.06
CA PHE A 667 23.52 -19.98 3.07
C PHE A 667 23.95 -18.89 2.07
N VAL A 668 22.96 -18.23 1.49
CA VAL A 668 23.12 -17.13 0.53
C VAL A 668 23.27 -15.79 1.25
N SER A 669 22.65 -15.64 2.43
CA SER A 669 22.64 -14.39 3.18
C SER A 669 22.71 -14.60 4.70
N LEU A 670 23.07 -13.53 5.42
CA LEU A 670 23.08 -13.51 6.88
C LEU A 670 21.68 -13.70 7.48
N LEU A 671 20.64 -13.16 6.84
CA LEU A 671 19.25 -13.29 7.28
C LEU A 671 18.74 -14.72 7.14
N GLU A 672 19.11 -15.41 6.07
CA GLU A 672 18.79 -16.83 5.89
C GLU A 672 19.47 -17.68 6.98
N ALA A 673 20.76 -17.45 7.23
CA ALA A 673 21.47 -18.14 8.31
C ALA A 673 20.82 -17.89 9.68
N LYS A 674 20.37 -16.65 9.94
CA LYS A 674 19.65 -16.28 11.16
C LYS A 674 18.31 -17.01 11.28
N ALA A 675 17.52 -17.12 10.21
CA ALA A 675 16.21 -17.76 10.26
C ALA A 675 16.32 -19.25 10.62
N TYR A 676 17.29 -19.97 10.04
CA TYR A 676 17.59 -21.35 10.43
C TYR A 676 18.14 -21.44 11.86
N TRP A 677 18.97 -20.48 12.28
CA TRP A 677 19.49 -20.42 13.64
C TRP A 677 18.35 -20.28 14.66
N ASP A 678 17.43 -19.34 14.45
CA ASP A 678 16.31 -19.09 15.35
C ASP A 678 15.39 -20.34 15.44
N LEU A 679 15.16 -21.04 14.33
CA LEU A 679 14.46 -22.34 14.35
C LEU A 679 15.16 -23.38 15.24
N ILE A 680 16.46 -23.61 15.01
CA ILE A 680 17.24 -24.58 15.78
C ILE A 680 17.24 -24.20 17.26
N MET A 681 17.40 -22.91 17.57
CA MET A 681 17.42 -22.40 18.93
C MET A 681 16.10 -22.55 19.67
N ARG A 682 14.97 -22.30 19.02
CA ARG A 682 13.66 -22.51 19.64
C ARG A 682 13.48 -23.98 20.01
N ARG A 683 13.72 -24.89 19.06
CA ARG A 683 13.64 -26.34 19.28
C ARG A 683 14.56 -26.80 20.40
N LEU A 684 15.78 -26.28 20.42
CA LEU A 684 16.77 -26.52 21.46
C LEU A 684 16.28 -26.10 22.84
N LEU A 685 15.70 -24.90 22.98
CA LEU A 685 15.20 -24.42 24.26
C LEU A 685 13.99 -25.24 24.75
N HIS A 686 13.21 -25.85 23.85
CA HIS A 686 12.18 -26.83 24.24
C HIS A 686 12.75 -28.21 24.57
N LEU A 687 13.90 -28.60 24.02
CA LEU A 687 14.61 -29.83 24.39
C LEU A 687 15.30 -29.74 25.76
N LEU A 688 15.86 -28.58 26.11
CA LEU A 688 16.63 -28.41 27.34
C LEU A 688 15.91 -28.85 28.62
N PRO A 689 14.59 -28.61 28.83
CA PRO A 689 13.85 -29.18 29.95
C PRO A 689 13.99 -30.70 30.08
N THR A 690 13.87 -31.44 28.98
CA THR A 690 14.02 -32.91 28.94
C THR A 690 15.44 -33.33 29.34
N LEU A 691 16.45 -32.67 28.77
CA LEU A 691 17.86 -32.94 29.09
C LEU A 691 18.20 -32.60 30.55
N ASN A 692 17.68 -31.47 31.06
CA ASN A 692 17.87 -31.04 32.43
C ASN A 692 17.22 -31.99 33.43
N THR A 693 16.02 -32.52 33.13
CA THR A 693 15.36 -33.54 33.97
C THR A 693 16.17 -34.83 34.00
N ALA A 694 16.62 -35.33 32.84
CA ALA A 694 17.48 -36.50 32.78
C ALA A 694 18.79 -36.29 33.58
N GLN A 695 19.39 -35.10 33.49
CA GLN A 695 20.56 -34.73 34.27
C GLN A 695 20.28 -34.63 35.78
N ALA A 696 19.10 -34.16 36.19
CA ALA A 696 18.69 -34.10 37.58
C ALA A 696 18.48 -35.50 38.17
N THR A 697 17.84 -36.42 37.43
CA THR A 697 17.71 -37.84 37.80
C THR A 697 19.09 -38.49 37.98
N MET A 698 20.04 -38.23 37.07
CA MET A 698 21.42 -38.71 37.20
C MET A 698 22.14 -38.17 38.46
N ARG A 699 21.73 -37.01 38.98
CA ARG A 699 22.26 -36.40 40.22
C ARG A 699 21.50 -36.81 41.48
N GLY A 700 20.41 -37.58 41.36
CA GLY A 700 19.59 -38.04 42.49
C GLY A 700 18.61 -37.01 43.05
N TYR A 701 18.11 -36.09 42.21
CA TYR A 701 17.23 -34.99 42.62
C TYR A 701 15.78 -35.25 42.19
N GLU A 702 15.03 -36.07 42.94
CA GLU A 702 13.57 -36.14 42.82
C GLU A 702 12.89 -35.63 44.10
N ASP A 703 11.83 -34.85 43.93
CA ASP A 703 10.86 -34.52 44.97
C ASP A 703 10.21 -35.82 45.49
N ASP A 704 10.23 -36.00 46.81
CA ASP A 704 9.34 -36.82 47.63
C ASP A 704 9.21 -38.34 47.43
N ASN A 705 10.06 -39.04 46.66
CA ASN A 705 10.08 -40.51 46.71
C ASN A 705 11.47 -41.13 46.92
N GLU A 706 11.55 -41.93 47.98
CA GLU A 706 12.73 -42.69 48.40
C GLU A 706 13.05 -43.80 47.39
N THR A 707 13.96 -43.56 46.43
CA THR A 707 14.98 -44.50 45.90
C THR A 707 15.60 -43.99 44.60
N ALA A 708 16.49 -42.99 44.66
CA ALA A 708 17.25 -42.56 43.48
C ALA A 708 18.48 -43.46 43.24
N VAL A 709 18.32 -44.49 42.41
CA VAL A 709 19.44 -45.21 41.78
C VAL A 709 20.06 -44.30 40.73
N ILE A 710 21.40 -44.20 40.67
CA ILE A 710 22.12 -43.48 39.59
C ILE A 710 21.83 -44.20 38.26
N MET A 711 20.79 -43.77 37.55
CA MET A 711 20.42 -44.33 36.25
C MET A 711 21.25 -43.68 35.15
N LYS A 712 21.78 -44.50 34.23
CA LYS A 712 22.34 -44.00 32.97
C LYS A 712 21.23 -43.31 32.15
N PRO A 713 21.54 -42.26 31.37
CA PRO A 713 20.53 -41.63 30.53
C PRO A 713 19.98 -42.67 29.54
N SER A 714 18.68 -42.61 29.26
CA SER A 714 18.06 -43.52 28.30
C SER A 714 18.67 -43.33 26.91
N SER A 715 18.75 -44.41 26.12
CA SER A 715 19.30 -44.36 24.75
C SER A 715 18.60 -43.32 23.88
N ALA A 716 17.27 -43.18 24.03
CA ALA A 716 16.48 -42.18 23.32
C ALA A 716 16.92 -40.73 23.59
N VAL A 717 17.29 -40.40 24.84
CA VAL A 717 17.72 -39.03 25.20
C VAL A 717 19.14 -38.75 24.68
N VAL A 718 20.00 -39.76 24.62
CA VAL A 718 21.35 -39.65 24.03
C VAL A 718 21.25 -39.46 22.51
N GLU A 719 20.46 -40.29 21.83
CA GLU A 719 20.21 -40.17 20.38
C GLU A 719 19.64 -38.79 20.01
N GLU A 720 18.78 -38.23 20.87
CA GLU A 720 18.22 -36.90 20.68
C GLU A 720 19.29 -35.80 20.84
N GLN A 721 20.14 -35.88 21.86
CA GLN A 721 21.28 -34.98 22.03
C GLN A 721 22.22 -35.01 20.80
N GLU A 722 22.55 -36.20 20.30
CA GLU A 722 23.42 -36.39 19.14
C GLU A 722 22.81 -35.82 17.86
N ARG A 723 21.50 -36.00 17.65
CA ARG A 723 20.78 -35.44 16.51
C ARG A 723 20.87 -33.92 16.47
N TYR A 724 20.60 -33.25 17.59
CA TYR A 724 20.70 -31.79 17.67
C TYR A 724 22.14 -31.29 17.50
N LEU A 725 23.13 -32.03 18.00
CA LEU A 725 24.53 -31.69 17.78
C LEU A 725 24.89 -31.76 16.29
N ALA A 726 24.42 -32.78 15.57
CA ALA A 726 24.61 -32.89 14.13
C ALA A 726 23.95 -31.73 13.36
N GLU A 727 22.75 -31.30 13.77
CA GLU A 727 22.09 -30.12 13.20
C GLU A 727 22.91 -28.83 13.45
N LEU A 728 23.43 -28.63 14.66
CA LEU A 728 24.28 -27.47 15.00
C LEU A 728 25.59 -27.43 14.21
N ILE A 729 26.21 -28.59 13.96
CA ILE A 729 27.42 -28.71 13.15
C ILE A 729 27.08 -28.37 11.69
N SER A 730 26.03 -28.97 11.14
CA SER A 730 25.58 -28.74 9.76
C SER A 730 25.26 -27.26 9.51
N TRP A 731 24.60 -26.60 10.47
CA TRP A 731 24.31 -25.17 10.38
C TRP A 731 25.59 -24.33 10.34
N HIS A 732 26.59 -24.66 11.16
CA HIS A 732 27.85 -23.93 11.20
C HIS A 732 28.65 -24.08 9.90
N GLU A 733 28.67 -25.27 9.33
CA GLU A 733 29.28 -25.53 8.02
C GLU A 733 28.62 -24.69 6.93
N ALA A 734 27.28 -24.65 6.90
CA ALA A 734 26.52 -23.83 5.95
C ALA A 734 26.70 -22.31 6.16
N PHE A 735 26.90 -21.88 7.41
CA PHE A 735 27.13 -20.48 7.79
C PHE A 735 28.57 -20.00 7.56
N THR A 736 29.55 -20.90 7.57
CA THR A 736 30.97 -20.54 7.48
C THR A 736 31.32 -19.65 6.27
N PRO A 737 30.82 -19.90 5.04
CA PRO A 737 31.07 -19.01 3.90
C PRO A 737 30.54 -17.58 4.11
N VAL A 738 29.35 -17.44 4.70
CA VAL A 738 28.75 -16.14 5.02
C VAL A 738 29.59 -15.42 6.07
N LEU A 739 29.98 -16.12 7.14
CA LEU A 739 30.84 -15.57 8.18
C LEU A 739 32.18 -15.05 7.63
N GLN A 740 32.82 -15.82 6.74
CA GLN A 740 34.07 -15.41 6.08
C GLN A 740 33.88 -14.17 5.21
N LYS A 741 32.77 -14.09 4.45
CA LYS A 741 32.44 -12.92 3.64
C LYS A 741 32.21 -11.67 4.50
N CYS A 742 31.47 -11.79 5.60
CA CYS A 742 31.21 -10.66 6.50
C CYS A 742 32.49 -10.14 7.18
N ARG A 743 33.46 -11.02 7.47
CA ARG A 743 34.78 -10.65 8.03
C ARG A 743 35.62 -9.76 7.14
N LEU A 744 35.38 -9.75 5.83
CA LEU A 744 36.06 -8.85 4.89
C LEU A 744 35.69 -7.38 5.10
N PHE A 745 34.59 -7.10 5.81
CA PHE A 745 34.11 -5.75 6.09
C PHE A 745 33.91 -5.53 7.59
N PRO A 746 34.98 -5.36 8.39
CA PRO A 746 34.90 -5.33 9.86
C PRO A 746 34.08 -4.19 10.46
N SER A 747 33.82 -3.11 9.70
CA SER A 747 32.97 -1.99 10.12
C SER A 747 31.51 -2.14 9.71
N SER A 748 31.15 -3.22 9.01
CA SER A 748 29.79 -3.45 8.52
C SER A 748 28.87 -3.98 9.61
N ARG A 749 27.57 -3.70 9.47
CA ARG A 749 26.55 -4.26 10.37
C ARG A 749 26.47 -5.78 10.27
N ASP A 750 26.66 -6.31 9.06
CA ASP A 750 26.68 -7.76 8.79
C ASP A 750 27.81 -8.47 9.51
N PHE A 751 28.99 -7.84 9.64
CA PHE A 751 30.08 -8.37 10.46
C PHE A 751 29.65 -8.54 11.92
N ALA A 752 29.00 -7.53 12.49
CA ALA A 752 28.53 -7.59 13.86
C ALA A 752 27.42 -8.65 14.04
N GLY A 753 26.45 -8.71 13.13
CA GLY A 753 25.40 -9.75 13.15
C GLY A 753 25.96 -11.17 12.99
N ALA A 754 26.91 -11.37 12.08
CA ALA A 754 27.58 -12.65 11.88
C ALA A 754 28.41 -13.07 13.11
N THR A 755 29.06 -12.12 13.77
CA THR A 755 29.80 -12.36 15.03
C THR A 755 28.84 -12.80 16.12
N ILE A 756 27.68 -12.15 16.28
CA ILE A 756 26.66 -12.56 17.26
C ILE A 756 26.18 -13.98 17.01
N LEU A 757 25.86 -14.35 15.75
CA LEU A 757 25.46 -15.72 15.43
C LEU A 757 26.56 -16.74 15.76
N LYS A 758 27.83 -16.40 15.51
CA LYS A 758 28.97 -17.23 15.92
C LYS A 758 29.02 -17.43 17.43
N LEU A 759 28.86 -16.36 18.22
CA LEU A 759 28.88 -16.43 19.67
C LEU A 759 27.74 -17.29 20.22
N ARG A 760 26.55 -17.15 19.63
CA ARG A 760 25.40 -17.99 19.95
C ARG A 760 25.72 -19.47 19.66
N TRP A 761 26.28 -19.79 18.50
CA TRP A 761 26.70 -21.15 18.16
C TRP A 761 27.70 -21.76 19.14
N ILE A 762 28.76 -21.02 19.52
CA ILE A 762 29.77 -21.49 20.48
C ILE A 762 29.09 -21.95 21.79
N LEU A 763 28.25 -21.09 22.37
CA LEU A 763 27.64 -21.38 23.67
C LEU A 763 26.58 -22.48 23.60
N CYS A 764 25.85 -22.57 22.50
CA CYS A 764 24.85 -23.63 22.31
C CYS A 764 25.50 -25.00 22.09
N ARG A 765 26.61 -25.05 21.35
CA ARG A 765 27.43 -26.27 21.22
C ARG A 765 27.91 -26.73 22.60
N ILE A 766 28.41 -25.82 23.43
CA ILE A 766 28.83 -26.13 24.81
C ILE A 766 27.65 -26.62 25.64
N ALA A 767 26.51 -25.94 25.57
CA ALA A 767 25.31 -26.29 26.33
C ALA A 767 24.83 -27.71 25.98
N ILE A 768 24.80 -28.08 24.70
CA ILE A 768 24.40 -29.42 24.27
C ILE A 768 25.43 -30.47 24.64
N ASN A 769 26.71 -30.28 24.32
CA ASN A 769 27.75 -31.25 24.65
C ASN A 769 27.84 -31.54 26.15
N SER A 770 27.49 -30.56 26.99
CA SER A 770 27.51 -30.70 28.46
C SER A 770 26.17 -31.09 29.07
N ALA A 771 25.08 -31.18 28.30
CA ALA A 771 23.73 -31.35 28.83
C ALA A 771 23.54 -32.65 29.64
N LEU A 772 24.14 -33.75 29.19
CA LEU A 772 24.10 -35.04 29.90
C LEU A 772 25.31 -35.29 30.80
N ILE A 773 26.21 -34.30 30.95
CA ILE A 773 27.37 -34.42 31.82
C ILE A 773 27.01 -33.87 33.20
N PRO A 774 26.93 -34.70 34.26
CA PRO A 774 26.49 -34.22 35.58
C PRO A 774 27.51 -33.29 36.24
N SER A 775 28.78 -33.32 35.84
CA SER A 775 29.84 -32.49 36.41
C SER A 775 30.07 -31.18 35.65
N GLN A 776 30.11 -30.05 36.35
CA GLN A 776 30.47 -28.75 35.76
C GLN A 776 31.99 -28.59 35.56
N VAL A 777 32.84 -29.43 36.18
CA VAL A 777 34.27 -29.47 35.90
C VAL A 777 34.57 -29.77 34.43
N ALA A 778 33.71 -30.55 33.77
CA ALA A 778 33.84 -30.86 32.36
C ALA A 778 33.77 -29.63 31.43
N LEU A 779 33.33 -28.47 31.94
CA LEU A 779 33.30 -27.23 31.18
C LEU A 779 34.68 -26.56 31.06
N ASP A 780 35.67 -26.97 31.83
CA ASP A 780 37.04 -26.43 31.78
C ASP A 780 37.72 -26.70 30.42
N GLN A 781 37.26 -27.68 29.65
CA GLN A 781 37.77 -27.92 28.29
C GLN A 781 37.40 -26.78 27.31
N TYR A 782 36.43 -25.92 27.66
CA TYR A 782 35.92 -24.83 26.82
C TYR A 782 36.44 -23.45 27.25
N LEU A 783 37.56 -23.36 27.97
CA LEU A 783 38.09 -22.09 28.46
C LEU A 783 38.44 -21.10 27.35
N GLU A 784 39.01 -21.59 26.24
CA GLU A 784 39.33 -20.74 25.09
C GLU A 784 38.07 -20.27 24.36
N ASP A 785 37.05 -21.11 24.25
CA ASP A 785 35.73 -20.71 23.72
C ASP A 785 35.11 -19.59 24.57
N PHE A 786 35.14 -19.72 25.90
CA PHE A 786 34.64 -18.67 26.80
C PHE A 786 35.42 -17.35 26.66
N ARG A 787 36.74 -17.42 26.49
CA ARG A 787 37.59 -16.24 26.26
C ARG A 787 37.30 -15.60 24.90
N GLU A 788 37.09 -16.40 23.86
CA GLU A 788 36.69 -15.92 22.54
C GLU A 788 35.36 -15.16 22.58
N VAL A 789 34.38 -15.66 23.34
CA VAL A 789 33.10 -14.98 23.54
C VAL A 789 33.28 -13.59 24.15
N LEU A 790 34.10 -13.47 25.19
CA LEU A 790 34.35 -12.18 25.85
C LEU A 790 35.13 -11.20 24.97
N ASN A 791 36.14 -11.68 24.23
CA ASN A 791 36.90 -10.85 23.30
C ASN A 791 36.01 -10.29 22.19
N SER A 792 35.22 -11.16 21.55
CA SER A 792 34.28 -10.75 20.51
C SER A 792 33.20 -9.81 21.05
N ALA A 793 32.72 -10.02 22.29
CA ALA A 793 31.76 -9.13 22.93
C ALA A 793 32.35 -7.72 23.15
N LYS A 794 33.62 -7.61 23.59
CA LYS A 794 34.32 -6.32 23.73
C LYS A 794 34.50 -5.62 22.39
N ASP A 795 34.84 -6.36 21.33
CA ASP A 795 34.95 -5.82 19.97
C ASP A 795 33.59 -5.30 19.47
N LEU A 796 32.51 -6.06 19.70
CA LEU A 796 31.14 -5.66 19.35
C LEU A 796 30.68 -4.41 20.10
N MET A 797 31.01 -4.27 21.39
CA MET A 797 30.70 -3.07 22.18
C MET A 797 31.46 -1.82 21.70
N SER A 798 32.57 -2.01 20.98
CA SER A 798 33.36 -0.94 20.37
C SER A 798 32.98 -0.68 18.91
N HIS A 799 32.09 -1.49 18.34
CA HIS A 799 31.74 -1.44 16.92
C HIS A 799 30.78 -0.26 16.61
N PRO A 800 30.92 0.43 15.46
CA PRO A 800 30.06 1.58 15.10
C PRO A 800 28.55 1.29 15.05
N ALA A 801 28.18 0.04 14.78
CA ALA A 801 26.77 -0.39 14.76
C ALA A 801 26.17 -0.61 16.16
N TRP A 802 26.97 -0.59 17.23
CA TRP A 802 26.49 -0.75 18.59
C TRP A 802 25.85 0.55 19.09
N THR A 803 24.56 0.48 19.42
CA THR A 803 23.75 1.65 19.84
C THR A 803 23.65 1.81 21.36
N GLY A 804 24.07 0.79 22.12
CA GLY A 804 24.31 0.84 23.56
C GLY A 804 23.13 1.06 24.50
N ASN A 805 21.90 1.10 24.00
CA ASN A 805 20.72 1.44 24.80
C ASN A 805 19.70 0.31 24.86
N PHE A 806 18.95 0.15 23.76
CA PHE A 806 17.94 -0.88 23.62
C PHE A 806 17.94 -1.41 22.18
N THR A 807 17.89 -2.73 22.05
CA THR A 807 17.61 -3.42 20.79
C THR A 807 16.48 -4.42 21.05
N PHE A 808 15.60 -4.62 20.07
CA PHE A 808 14.53 -5.61 20.20
C PHE A 808 15.06 -7.04 20.03
N ASP A 809 16.04 -7.24 19.14
CA ASP A 809 16.70 -8.53 18.98
C ASP A 809 17.62 -8.84 20.17
N SER A 810 17.95 -10.11 20.37
CA SER A 810 18.93 -10.54 21.38
C SER A 810 20.35 -10.20 20.92
N GLY A 811 21.12 -9.49 21.74
CA GLY A 811 22.49 -9.08 21.40
C GLY A 811 23.52 -10.02 22.02
N ILE A 812 24.33 -9.49 22.94
CA ILE A 812 25.46 -10.17 23.59
C ILE A 812 25.26 -10.40 25.10
N ILE A 813 24.19 -9.87 25.73
CA ILE A 813 23.98 -9.98 27.19
C ILE A 813 23.87 -11.44 27.62
N SER A 814 23.02 -12.23 26.95
CA SER A 814 22.78 -13.62 27.35
C SER A 814 24.05 -14.47 27.22
N GLN A 815 24.90 -14.16 26.23
CA GLN A 815 26.15 -14.85 25.96
C GLN A 815 27.18 -14.55 27.06
N ILE A 816 27.36 -13.28 27.41
CA ILE A 816 28.25 -12.88 28.51
C ILE A 816 27.74 -13.43 29.84
N TYR A 817 26.42 -13.42 30.06
CA TYR A 817 25.79 -13.97 31.26
C TYR A 817 26.06 -15.48 31.41
N VAL A 818 25.94 -16.26 30.33
CA VAL A 818 26.26 -17.69 30.35
C VAL A 818 27.73 -17.91 30.69
N VAL A 819 28.67 -17.13 30.12
CA VAL A 819 30.10 -17.20 30.48
C VAL A 819 30.28 -16.93 31.98
N ALA A 820 29.64 -15.88 32.50
CA ALA A 820 29.73 -15.50 33.90
C ALA A 820 29.22 -16.61 34.86
N LEU A 821 28.21 -17.38 34.47
CA LEU A 821 27.69 -18.46 35.31
C LEU A 821 28.44 -19.78 35.13
N LYS A 822 28.75 -20.17 33.89
CA LYS A 822 29.22 -21.51 33.55
C LYS A 822 30.74 -21.65 33.63
N CYS A 823 31.50 -20.59 33.38
CA CYS A 823 32.95 -20.63 33.50
C CYS A 823 33.38 -20.76 34.97
N ARG A 824 34.31 -21.68 35.26
CA ARG A 824 34.90 -21.88 36.60
C ARG A 824 36.17 -21.07 36.83
N ASN A 825 36.82 -20.59 35.76
CA ASN A 825 38.02 -19.77 35.85
C ASN A 825 37.66 -18.36 36.31
N PHE A 826 38.21 -17.95 37.46
CA PHE A 826 37.83 -16.68 38.08
C PHE A 826 38.14 -15.44 37.21
N PRO A 827 39.35 -15.27 36.63
CA PRO A 827 39.63 -14.11 35.78
C PRO A 827 38.61 -13.90 34.66
N ILE A 828 38.33 -14.94 33.86
CA ILE A 828 37.38 -14.87 32.74
C ILE A 828 35.98 -14.51 33.22
N ARG A 829 35.53 -15.15 34.30
CA ARG A 829 34.20 -14.90 34.87
C ARG A 829 34.06 -13.50 35.48
N SER A 830 35.07 -13.03 36.20
CA SER A 830 35.07 -11.69 36.80
C SER A 830 35.05 -10.62 35.72
N GLU A 831 35.76 -10.84 34.62
CA GLU A 831 35.73 -9.97 33.44
C GLU A 831 34.33 -9.95 32.81
N ALA A 832 33.67 -11.11 32.65
CA ALA A 832 32.30 -11.19 32.14
C ALA A 832 31.30 -10.37 33.00
N ILE A 833 31.39 -10.48 34.33
CA ILE A 833 30.56 -9.69 35.26
C ILE A 833 30.87 -8.20 35.13
N SER A 834 32.15 -7.85 35.08
CA SER A 834 32.57 -6.45 34.92
C SER A 834 32.06 -5.87 33.59
N LEU A 835 32.02 -6.67 32.53
CA LEU A 835 31.53 -6.24 31.22
C LEU A 835 30.02 -5.97 31.26
N LEU A 836 29.23 -6.85 31.86
CA LEU A 836 27.78 -6.65 32.05
C LEU A 836 27.45 -5.42 32.90
N LEU A 837 28.28 -5.11 33.90
CA LEU A 837 28.10 -3.98 34.80
C LEU A 837 28.78 -2.68 34.31
N SER A 838 29.52 -2.73 33.20
CA SER A 838 30.29 -1.58 32.70
C SER A 838 29.39 -0.45 32.19
N LYS A 839 28.24 -0.82 31.61
CA LYS A 839 27.20 0.07 31.08
C LYS A 839 25.84 -0.58 31.30
N SER A 840 24.78 0.23 31.38
CA SER A 840 23.40 -0.26 31.43
C SER A 840 22.81 -0.26 30.02
N TRP A 841 22.49 -1.42 29.48
CA TRP A 841 21.78 -1.55 28.20
C TRP A 841 20.83 -2.76 28.22
N ARG A 842 19.94 -2.82 27.25
CA ARG A 842 18.89 -3.84 27.16
C ARG A 842 18.81 -4.46 25.77
N GLU A 843 18.47 -5.75 25.74
CA GLU A 843 18.37 -6.55 24.52
C GLU A 843 17.16 -7.48 24.60
N GLY A 844 16.05 -7.05 23.99
CA GLY A 844 14.75 -7.67 24.16
C GLY A 844 14.34 -7.68 25.63
N VAL A 845 14.29 -8.88 26.21
CA VAL A 845 13.96 -9.15 27.62
C VAL A 845 15.17 -9.09 28.57
N TRP A 846 16.39 -9.02 28.03
CA TRP A 846 17.61 -9.02 28.83
C TRP A 846 18.00 -7.60 29.24
N ASP A 847 18.40 -7.44 30.50
CA ASP A 847 18.95 -6.21 31.05
C ASP A 847 20.36 -6.50 31.60
N SER A 848 21.35 -5.73 31.15
CA SER A 848 22.76 -6.00 31.46
C SER A 848 23.06 -5.85 32.96
N ALA A 849 22.43 -4.87 33.61
CA ALA A 849 22.61 -4.61 35.03
C ALA A 849 21.97 -5.73 35.87
N VAL A 850 20.79 -6.22 35.48
CA VAL A 850 20.17 -7.38 36.12
C VAL A 850 21.05 -8.62 35.97
N ALA A 851 21.44 -8.94 34.75
CA ALA A 851 22.27 -10.10 34.45
C ALA A 851 23.60 -10.06 35.22
N GLY A 852 24.28 -8.91 35.23
CA GLY A 852 25.54 -8.72 35.94
C GLY A 852 25.39 -8.84 37.47
N ASN A 853 24.35 -8.25 38.06
CA ASN A 853 24.12 -8.33 39.50
C ASN A 853 23.70 -9.72 39.96
N ILE A 854 22.89 -10.44 39.16
CA ILE A 854 22.55 -11.84 39.40
C ILE A 854 23.80 -12.71 39.32
N ALA A 855 24.59 -12.58 38.26
CA ALA A 855 25.83 -13.32 38.11
C ALA A 855 26.78 -13.06 39.28
N LYS A 856 26.96 -11.79 39.68
CA LYS A 856 27.74 -11.41 40.87
C LYS A 856 27.22 -12.08 42.15
N ALA A 857 25.91 -12.09 42.36
CA ALA A 857 25.30 -12.67 43.55
C ALA A 857 25.46 -14.19 43.60
N ILE A 858 25.31 -14.89 42.47
CA ILE A 858 25.53 -16.34 42.37
C ILE A 858 27.02 -16.66 42.56
N VAL A 859 27.90 -15.95 41.85
CA VAL A 859 29.34 -16.17 41.94
C VAL A 859 29.82 -15.97 43.37
N SER A 860 29.38 -14.92 44.07
CA SER A 860 29.75 -14.74 45.49
C SER A 860 29.38 -15.92 46.40
N LEU A 861 28.31 -16.68 46.09
CA LEU A 861 27.96 -17.90 46.85
C LEU A 861 28.90 -19.08 46.57
N GLU A 862 29.54 -19.10 45.41
CA GLU A 862 30.52 -20.12 45.03
C GLU A 862 31.92 -19.76 45.55
N GLU A 863 32.24 -18.46 45.59
CA GLU A 863 33.60 -17.96 45.87
C GLU A 863 34.11 -18.24 47.28
N GLU A 864 33.22 -18.45 48.25
CA GLU A 864 33.56 -18.88 49.62
C GLU A 864 34.36 -20.20 49.64
N GLY A 865 34.35 -20.98 48.54
CA GLY A 865 35.03 -22.27 48.42
C GLY A 865 36.19 -22.33 47.42
N ARG A 866 36.67 -21.20 46.86
CA ARG A 866 37.68 -21.19 45.79
C ARG A 866 38.99 -21.86 46.21
N LYS A 867 39.54 -22.73 45.35
CA LYS A 867 40.87 -23.35 45.50
C LYS A 867 41.64 -23.27 44.18
N ALA A 868 42.89 -22.80 44.22
CA ALA A 868 43.79 -22.72 43.05
C ALA A 868 43.17 -22.02 41.81
N GLY A 869 42.35 -20.98 42.00
CA GLY A 869 41.72 -20.22 40.91
C GLY A 869 40.44 -20.84 40.32
N PHE A 870 40.02 -22.02 40.80
CA PHE A 870 38.80 -22.72 40.38
C PHE A 870 37.83 -22.94 41.55
N ILE A 871 36.55 -23.13 41.23
CA ILE A 871 35.51 -23.53 42.20
C ILE A 871 35.40 -25.06 42.21
N PRO A 872 35.57 -25.74 43.37
CA PRO A 872 35.33 -27.18 43.49
C PRO A 872 33.87 -27.54 43.16
N GLU A 873 33.65 -28.74 42.58
CA GLU A 873 32.31 -29.19 42.15
C GLU A 873 31.25 -29.08 43.28
N SER A 874 31.60 -29.48 44.50
CA SER A 874 30.72 -29.43 45.68
C SER A 874 30.30 -28.01 46.12
N LYS A 875 30.97 -26.98 45.59
CA LYS A 875 30.66 -25.57 45.86
C LYS A 875 29.99 -24.87 44.69
N ARG A 876 29.80 -25.57 43.56
CA ARG A 876 29.06 -25.03 42.41
C ARG A 876 27.58 -24.94 42.72
N VAL A 877 26.97 -23.90 42.17
CA VAL A 877 25.52 -23.69 42.22
C VAL A 877 24.88 -24.24 40.94
N TYR A 878 23.79 -24.98 41.11
CA TYR A 878 23.00 -25.59 40.05
C TYR A 878 21.59 -25.00 40.10
N GLN A 879 20.98 -24.86 38.92
CA GLN A 879 19.58 -24.50 38.71
C GLN A 879 19.13 -23.23 39.43
N THR A 880 19.08 -22.13 38.69
CA THR A 880 18.71 -20.82 39.22
C THR A 880 17.36 -20.38 38.67
N SER A 881 16.29 -20.50 39.45
CA SER A 881 15.07 -19.76 39.10
C SER A 881 15.27 -18.31 39.55
N MET A 882 15.07 -17.36 38.64
CA MET A 882 15.25 -15.94 38.92
C MET A 882 13.92 -15.19 38.70
N ARG A 883 13.63 -14.24 39.59
CA ARG A 883 12.52 -13.29 39.42
C ARG A 883 13.06 -11.90 39.70
N PHE A 884 12.68 -10.92 38.90
CA PHE A 884 13.14 -9.55 39.10
C PHE A 884 12.06 -8.54 38.72
N ASP A 885 12.15 -7.38 39.37
CA ASP A 885 11.32 -6.20 39.16
C ASP A 885 12.27 -5.04 38.84
N LEU A 886 12.30 -4.63 37.58
CA LEU A 886 13.19 -3.57 37.09
C LEU A 886 12.81 -2.20 37.64
N GLN A 887 11.55 -1.96 37.96
CA GLN A 887 11.09 -0.68 38.51
C GLN A 887 11.52 -0.53 39.97
N LYS A 888 11.36 -1.59 40.75
CA LYS A 888 11.79 -1.61 42.16
C LYS A 888 13.29 -1.89 42.32
N ARG A 889 13.95 -2.35 41.25
CA ARG A 889 15.34 -2.83 41.21
C ARG A 889 15.62 -3.89 42.28
N ILE A 890 14.71 -4.85 42.36
CA ILE A 890 14.80 -5.98 43.28
C ILE A 890 14.70 -7.26 42.49
N GLY A 891 15.49 -8.26 42.86
CA GLY A 891 15.45 -9.59 42.28
C GLY A 891 15.65 -10.66 43.32
N THR A 892 15.05 -11.83 43.10
CA THR A 892 15.19 -13.00 43.94
C THR A 892 15.69 -14.15 43.09
N VAL A 893 16.77 -14.77 43.52
CA VAL A 893 17.35 -15.95 42.87
C VAL A 893 17.25 -17.12 43.84
N LYS A 894 16.67 -18.23 43.39
CA LYS A 894 16.71 -19.52 44.10
C LYS A 894 17.77 -20.40 43.47
N CYS A 895 18.65 -20.97 44.28
CA CYS A 895 19.84 -21.71 43.89
C CYS A 895 19.90 -23.05 44.62
N PHE A 896 20.53 -24.06 44.03
CA PHE A 896 20.80 -25.35 44.67
C PHE A 896 22.31 -25.65 44.66
N ARG A 897 22.81 -26.43 45.62
CA ARG A 897 24.22 -26.90 45.64
C ARG A 897 24.25 -28.40 45.41
N SER A 898 25.32 -28.89 44.77
CA SER A 898 25.56 -30.33 44.64
C SER A 898 25.89 -30.91 46.01
N ILE A 899 25.28 -32.06 46.31
CA ILE A 899 25.49 -32.78 47.57
C ILE A 899 26.62 -33.79 47.39
N SER A 900 27.59 -33.79 48.30
CA SER A 900 28.68 -34.78 48.33
C SER A 900 28.30 -36.10 49.01
N ASN A 901 27.20 -36.13 49.79
CA ASN A 901 26.72 -37.28 50.54
C ASN A 901 25.19 -37.50 50.33
N PRO A 902 24.74 -38.61 49.71
CA PRO A 902 23.34 -38.83 49.33
C PRO A 902 22.30 -38.77 50.49
N SER A 903 22.73 -38.78 51.75
CA SER A 903 21.89 -38.68 52.94
C SER A 903 21.54 -37.25 53.40
N GLU A 904 22.13 -36.20 52.80
CA GLU A 904 21.86 -34.80 53.17
C GLU A 904 20.76 -34.18 52.29
N ARG A 905 19.71 -33.62 52.90
CA ARG A 905 18.64 -32.90 52.17
C ARG A 905 19.17 -31.61 51.56
N CYS A 906 18.91 -31.39 50.27
CA CYS A 906 19.24 -30.13 49.60
C CYS A 906 18.20 -29.05 49.95
N TYR A 907 18.62 -27.99 50.63
CA TYR A 907 17.75 -26.84 50.87
C TYR A 907 17.98 -25.77 49.78
N PRO A 908 16.90 -25.23 49.17
CA PRO A 908 17.04 -24.13 48.22
C PRO A 908 17.62 -22.88 48.89
N ILE A 909 18.72 -22.37 48.36
CA ILE A 909 19.31 -21.10 48.80
C ILE A 909 18.58 -19.98 48.06
N THR A 910 17.83 -19.16 48.78
CA THR A 910 17.16 -17.99 48.21
C THR A 910 17.94 -16.72 48.55
N LYS A 911 18.34 -15.96 47.53
CA LYS A 911 19.09 -14.70 47.69
C LYS A 911 18.29 -13.55 47.08
N SER A 912 18.05 -12.52 47.89
CA SER A 912 17.48 -11.25 47.44
C SER A 912 18.60 -10.30 47.01
N ILE A 913 18.41 -9.61 45.90
CA ILE A 913 19.37 -8.73 45.25
C ILE A 913 18.68 -7.40 45.05
N LYS A 914 19.32 -6.30 45.45
CA LYS A 914 18.85 -4.93 45.23
C LYS A 914 19.98 -4.13 44.58
N TRP A 915 19.66 -3.32 43.56
CA TRP A 915 20.66 -2.53 42.81
C TRP A 915 20.18 -1.12 42.45
#